data_AF-A0A2K5W883-F1
#
_entry.id   AF-A0A2K5W883-F1
#
_cell.length_a   1.000
_cell.length_b   1.000
_cell.length_c   1.000
_cell.angle_alpha   90.00
_cell.angle_beta   90.00
_cell.angle_gamma   90.00
#
_symmetry.space_group_name_H-M   'P 1'
#
loop_
_entity.id
_entity.type
_entity.pdbx_description
1 polymer ?
#
loop_
_entity_poly.entity_id
_entity_poly.type
_entity_poly.pdbx_seq_one_letter_code
_entity_poly.pdbx_strand_id
1 'polypeptide(L)'
;MSDPSLFLVCLSVHPRHPGMWKMLIVVMCVALLGCLQAQELQEHVSIILLGATGDLAKKYLWQGLFQLYLDEVGRGHSFSFHGAALTAPKQGQELMAKALESLSCPKDMAPSHCAEEKDQFLQLSRYRQLKTAEDYQALNKDIEAQLQHAGLREAGRIFYFSVPPFAYADIARNINSSCRPGPGAWLRVVLEKPFGHDHFSAQQLATELGSFFQEEEMYRVDHYLGKQAVAQILPFRDQNRKALDSLWNRHHVERVEIIMKETVDAEGRTSFYEEYGVIRDVLQNHLTEVLTLVAMELPLNVSSAEAVLRHKLQVFQALRGLQRGSAVVGQYQSYSEQVRRELQKPDSFHSLTPTFAAVLVHIDNLRWEGVPFILMSGKALDERVGYARILFKNQACCVQSEKHWAAAQSQCLPRQLIFHIGHGDLGSPAVLVSRNLFRPSLPSSWKEMEGPPGLRLFGSPLSDYYAYSPVQERDAHSVLLSHIFHGRKDSFITTENLLASWGFWTPLLESLAHKAPRLYPGGAENGRLLDFEFSSGRLFFSQQQPEQLVPGPGPAPMPSDFQVLRAKYRESPLVSAWSEELISKLANDIEATAVRAVRRFGQFHLALSGGSSPVALFQQLATAHYGFPWAHTHLWLVDERCVPLSDPESNFQGLQAHLLQHVRVPYYNIHPMPVHLQQRLCAEEDQGAQIYAREISALVANSSFDLVLLGMGADGHTASLFPQSPTGLDGEQLVVLTTSPSQPHRRMSLSLPLINRAKKVAVLVMGRMKREITALAILNAVQLAEVSWQPALGILSGPDQNTGDETTRLMSLPWESVRR
;
A
#
# COMPACT_ATOMS: atom_id res chain seq x y z
N MET A 1 4.48 21.78 -81.03
CA MET A 1 4.66 22.50 -82.32
C MET A 1 5.48 23.74 -82.04
N SER A 2 6.48 23.99 -82.88
CA SER A 2 7.48 25.04 -82.76
C SER A 2 7.50 25.84 -84.05
N ASP A 3 7.59 27.17 -83.96
CA ASP A 3 8.13 28.03 -85.04
C ASP A 3 8.50 29.42 -84.48
N PRO A 4 9.29 30.26 -85.18
CA PRO A 4 10.59 30.67 -84.61
C PRO A 4 10.86 32.18 -84.84
N SER A 5 12.08 32.55 -85.25
CA SER A 5 12.50 33.85 -85.82
C SER A 5 12.67 35.02 -84.82
N LEU A 6 13.64 35.94 -84.94
CA LEU A 6 14.71 36.12 -85.95
C LEU A 6 15.87 37.01 -85.37
N PHE A 7 17.15 36.74 -85.74
CA PHE A 7 18.25 37.73 -85.94
C PHE A 7 18.79 38.56 -84.72
N LEU A 8 20.01 39.13 -84.70
CA LEU A 8 21.16 39.10 -85.63
C LEU A 8 22.52 39.20 -84.86
N VAL A 9 23.54 38.58 -85.46
CA VAL A 9 24.99 38.83 -85.35
C VAL A 9 25.40 40.28 -84.98
N CYS A 10 26.28 40.47 -83.99
CA CYS A 10 27.73 40.76 -84.21
C CYS A 10 28.46 41.27 -82.94
N LEU A 11 29.52 40.58 -82.50
CA LEU A 11 30.84 41.20 -82.26
C LEU A 11 31.90 40.13 -81.92
N SER A 12 33.09 40.31 -82.47
CA SER A 12 34.17 39.33 -82.47
C SER A 12 35.17 39.56 -81.33
N VAL A 13 35.34 38.57 -80.45
CA VAL A 13 36.57 38.38 -79.67
C VAL A 13 36.83 36.87 -79.54
N HIS A 14 38.03 36.44 -79.90
CA HIS A 14 38.58 35.12 -79.55
C HIS A 14 39.19 35.17 -78.14
N PRO A 15 38.76 34.33 -77.19
CA PRO A 15 39.61 33.89 -76.09
C PRO A 15 40.11 32.47 -76.33
N ARG A 16 41.43 32.29 -76.18
CA ARG A 16 42.07 30.97 -76.10
C ARG A 16 41.52 30.23 -74.87
N HIS A 17 41.41 28.90 -74.95
CA HIS A 17 40.94 27.96 -73.91
C HIS A 17 39.40 27.83 -73.70
N PRO A 18 38.69 27.02 -74.53
CA PRO A 18 37.27 26.71 -74.32
C PRO A 18 36.96 25.90 -73.05
N GLY A 19 37.96 25.34 -72.37
CA GLY A 19 37.79 24.65 -71.09
C GLY A 19 37.55 25.60 -69.90
N MET A 20 38.19 26.78 -69.90
CA MET A 20 38.18 27.67 -68.73
C MET A 20 36.83 28.35 -68.54
N TRP A 21 36.15 28.71 -69.64
CA TRP A 21 34.81 29.32 -69.60
C TRP A 21 33.72 28.30 -69.21
N LYS A 22 33.83 27.05 -69.65
CA LYS A 22 32.93 25.97 -69.17
C LYS A 22 33.14 25.70 -67.68
N MET A 23 34.38 25.73 -67.20
CA MET A 23 34.66 25.57 -65.77
C MET A 23 34.14 26.76 -64.95
N LEU A 24 34.28 28.00 -65.44
CA LEU A 24 33.70 29.19 -64.81
C LEU A 24 32.17 29.16 -64.78
N ILE A 25 31.50 28.72 -65.85
CA ILE A 25 30.03 28.58 -65.86
C ILE A 25 29.60 27.45 -64.92
N VAL A 26 30.29 26.31 -64.88
CA VAL A 26 29.98 25.23 -63.93
C VAL A 26 30.24 25.68 -62.48
N VAL A 27 31.33 26.38 -62.20
CA VAL A 27 31.62 26.93 -60.86
C VAL A 27 30.61 28.02 -60.51
N MET A 28 30.18 28.87 -61.43
CA MET A 28 29.16 29.89 -61.17
C MET A 28 27.76 29.27 -61.02
N CYS A 29 27.44 28.20 -61.74
CA CYS A 29 26.20 27.44 -61.55
C CYS A 29 26.22 26.62 -60.26
N VAL A 30 27.36 26.02 -59.87
CA VAL A 30 27.52 25.34 -58.57
C VAL A 30 27.57 26.34 -57.42
N ALA A 31 28.08 27.55 -57.63
CA ALA A 31 27.99 28.65 -56.67
C ALA A 31 26.60 29.31 -56.67
N LEU A 32 25.82 29.26 -57.75
CA LEU A 32 24.41 29.70 -57.75
C LEU A 32 23.47 28.64 -57.20
N LEU A 33 23.74 27.35 -57.39
CA LEU A 33 23.13 26.24 -56.65
C LEU A 33 23.58 26.24 -55.17
N GLY A 34 24.80 26.71 -54.91
CA GLY A 34 25.37 26.90 -53.57
C GLY A 34 25.02 28.25 -52.91
N CYS A 35 24.46 29.21 -53.64
CA CYS A 35 23.85 30.44 -53.10
C CYS A 35 22.31 30.38 -53.12
N LEU A 36 21.74 29.44 -53.89
CA LEU A 36 20.53 28.69 -53.53
C LEU A 36 20.87 27.61 -52.48
N GLN A 37 21.91 27.84 -51.67
CA GLN A 37 22.07 27.23 -50.36
C GLN A 37 20.70 27.25 -49.70
N ALA A 38 20.24 26.08 -49.25
CA ALA A 38 19.07 26.01 -48.42
C ALA A 38 19.29 26.99 -47.27
N GLN A 39 18.47 28.04 -47.23
CA GLN A 39 18.32 28.84 -46.04
C GLN A 39 17.80 27.83 -45.01
N GLU A 40 18.68 27.36 -44.11
CA GLU A 40 18.33 26.34 -43.12
C GLU A 40 17.31 26.97 -42.18
N LEU A 41 16.04 26.82 -42.56
CA LEU A 41 14.88 27.32 -41.85
C LEU A 41 14.99 26.81 -40.43
N GLN A 42 15.04 27.74 -39.47
CA GLN A 42 15.26 27.41 -38.07
C GLN A 42 14.24 26.36 -37.62
N GLU A 43 14.74 25.29 -37.02
CA GLU A 43 13.93 24.16 -36.59
C GLU A 43 13.07 24.54 -35.38
N HIS A 44 11.77 24.26 -35.50
CA HIS A 44 10.77 24.60 -34.50
C HIS A 44 10.07 23.36 -33.93
N VAL A 45 9.87 23.36 -32.62
CA VAL A 45 9.19 22.30 -31.88
C VAL A 45 7.96 22.85 -31.16
N SER A 46 6.79 22.30 -31.49
CA SER A 46 5.54 22.65 -30.81
C SER A 46 5.28 21.66 -29.67
N ILE A 47 5.04 22.17 -28.45
CA ILE A 47 4.79 21.37 -27.25
C ILE A 47 3.37 21.60 -26.77
N ILE A 48 2.54 20.56 -26.85
CA ILE A 48 1.14 20.56 -26.47
C ILE A 48 1.00 19.85 -25.11
N LEU A 49 0.72 20.60 -24.06
CA LEU A 49 0.51 20.05 -22.72
C LEU A 49 -0.99 19.87 -22.47
N LEU A 50 -1.49 18.65 -22.63
CA LEU A 50 -2.87 18.27 -22.33
C LEU A 50 -3.04 18.10 -20.83
N GLY A 51 -4.06 18.74 -20.24
CA GLY A 51 -4.21 18.87 -18.80
C GLY A 51 -3.41 20.02 -18.19
N ALA A 52 -3.07 21.06 -18.97
CA ALA A 52 -2.24 22.20 -18.57
C ALA A 52 -2.67 22.97 -17.31
N THR A 53 -3.94 22.87 -16.91
CA THR A 53 -4.51 23.50 -15.71
C THR A 53 -4.56 22.56 -14.49
N GLY A 54 -4.14 21.31 -14.64
CA GLY A 54 -4.11 20.29 -13.58
C GLY A 54 -2.91 20.41 -12.63
N ASP A 55 -2.91 19.62 -11.56
CA ASP A 55 -1.92 19.73 -10.48
C ASP A 55 -0.51 19.29 -10.88
N LEU A 56 -0.37 18.23 -11.68
CA LEU A 56 0.92 17.76 -12.20
C LEU A 56 1.56 18.83 -13.10
N ALA A 57 0.76 19.44 -13.98
CA ALA A 57 1.19 20.54 -14.84
C ALA A 57 1.72 21.74 -14.04
N LYS A 58 0.94 22.19 -13.04
CA LYS A 58 1.31 23.32 -12.15
C LYS A 58 2.54 23.04 -11.28
N LYS A 59 2.64 21.85 -10.70
CA LYS A 59 3.69 21.52 -9.71
C LYS A 59 5.03 21.16 -10.37
N TYR A 60 5.02 20.59 -11.57
CA TYR A 60 6.22 20.01 -12.18
C TYR A 60 6.39 20.33 -13.67
N LEU A 61 5.37 20.10 -14.51
CA LEU A 61 5.59 20.08 -15.96
C LEU A 61 5.89 21.47 -16.54
N TRP A 62 5.21 22.53 -16.10
CA TRP A 62 5.54 23.89 -16.56
C TRP A 62 6.95 24.31 -16.16
N GLN A 63 7.41 23.93 -14.96
CA GLN A 63 8.79 24.17 -14.51
C GLN A 63 9.82 23.37 -15.30
N GLY A 64 9.52 22.12 -15.65
CA GLY A 64 10.37 21.29 -16.49
C GLY A 64 10.42 21.74 -17.96
N LEU A 65 9.30 22.21 -18.50
CA LEU A 65 9.23 22.79 -19.85
C LEU A 65 9.96 24.13 -19.93
N PHE A 66 9.89 24.96 -18.89
CA PHE A 66 10.69 26.19 -18.80
C PHE A 66 12.19 25.87 -18.72
N GLN A 67 12.60 24.88 -17.93
CA GLN A 67 14.00 24.45 -17.89
C GLN A 67 14.47 23.89 -19.25
N LEU A 68 13.63 23.11 -19.94
CA LEU A 68 13.93 22.63 -21.30
C LEU A 68 14.11 23.79 -22.28
N TYR A 69 13.23 24.80 -22.23
CA TYR A 69 13.36 26.01 -23.04
C TYR A 69 14.71 26.71 -22.78
N LEU A 70 15.07 26.95 -21.51
CA LEU A 70 16.36 27.56 -21.15
C LEU A 70 17.58 26.75 -21.62
N ASP A 71 17.53 25.42 -21.49
CA ASP A 71 18.64 24.52 -21.85
C ASP A 71 18.87 24.44 -23.38
N GLU A 72 17.83 24.71 -24.19
CA GLU A 72 17.81 24.46 -25.64
C GLU A 72 17.67 25.72 -26.54
N VAL A 73 17.07 26.82 -26.05
CA VAL A 73 16.88 28.04 -26.86
C VAL A 73 18.22 28.65 -27.29
N GLY A 74 19.20 28.67 -26.39
CA GLY A 74 20.58 29.10 -26.67
C GLY A 74 21.34 28.20 -27.65
N ARG A 75 20.80 27.04 -28.02
CA ARG A 75 21.35 26.11 -29.03
C ARG A 75 20.75 26.31 -30.42
N GLY A 76 19.83 27.27 -30.57
CA GLY A 76 19.18 27.62 -31.83
C GLY A 76 17.80 26.98 -32.04
N HIS A 77 17.27 26.22 -31.08
CA HIS A 77 15.93 25.64 -31.17
C HIS A 77 14.83 26.70 -30.95
N SER A 78 13.80 26.67 -31.81
CA SER A 78 12.61 27.51 -31.68
C SER A 78 11.45 26.71 -31.07
N PHE A 79 10.63 27.33 -30.23
CA PHE A 79 9.57 26.64 -29.49
C PHE A 79 8.22 27.38 -29.53
N SER A 80 7.14 26.61 -29.43
CA SER A 80 5.82 27.13 -29.06
C SER A 80 5.16 26.20 -28.05
N PHE A 81 4.45 26.78 -27.08
CA PHE A 81 3.83 26.04 -25.98
C PHE A 81 2.31 26.21 -26.04
N HIS A 82 1.60 25.09 -26.06
CA HIS A 82 0.15 25.02 -26.16
C HIS A 82 -0.41 24.32 -24.93
N GLY A 83 -0.80 25.10 -23.93
CA GLY A 83 -1.48 24.57 -22.74
C GLY A 83 -2.92 24.22 -23.08
N ALA A 84 -3.28 22.94 -23.05
CA ALA A 84 -4.60 22.46 -23.45
C ALA A 84 -5.38 21.86 -22.28
N ALA A 85 -6.66 22.19 -22.14
CA ALA A 85 -7.58 21.52 -21.21
C ALA A 85 -9.05 21.67 -21.64
N LEU A 86 -9.97 21.08 -20.87
CA LEU A 86 -11.42 21.22 -21.10
C LEU A 86 -12.00 22.55 -20.56
N THR A 87 -11.24 23.30 -19.76
CA THR A 87 -11.65 24.58 -19.17
C THR A 87 -11.95 25.62 -20.27
N ALA A 88 -12.95 26.49 -20.06
CA ALA A 88 -13.30 27.53 -21.02
C ALA A 88 -12.11 28.50 -21.27
N PRO A 89 -11.92 29.04 -22.49
CA PRO A 89 -10.65 29.67 -22.89
C PRO A 89 -10.15 30.77 -21.97
N LYS A 90 -11.02 31.69 -21.54
CA LYS A 90 -10.65 32.79 -20.63
C LYS A 90 -10.13 32.28 -19.29
N GLN A 91 -10.90 31.40 -18.64
CA GLN A 91 -10.53 30.83 -17.32
C GLN A 91 -9.29 29.93 -17.43
N GLY A 92 -9.15 29.18 -18.53
CA GLY A 92 -7.98 28.35 -18.80
C GLY A 92 -6.70 29.17 -18.96
N GLN A 93 -6.75 30.26 -19.72
CA GLN A 93 -5.63 31.21 -19.87
C GLN A 93 -5.26 31.86 -18.54
N GLU A 94 -6.23 32.30 -17.73
CA GLU A 94 -5.99 32.87 -16.39
C GLU A 94 -5.33 31.86 -15.43
N LEU A 95 -5.74 30.58 -15.47
CA LEU A 95 -5.14 29.52 -14.66
C LEU A 95 -3.73 29.14 -15.13
N MET A 96 -3.50 29.16 -16.45
CA MET A 96 -2.19 28.89 -17.04
C MET A 96 -1.20 30.02 -16.72
N ALA A 97 -1.60 31.29 -16.91
CA ALA A 97 -0.76 32.45 -16.61
C ALA A 97 -0.26 32.43 -15.16
N LYS A 98 -1.13 32.17 -14.18
CA LYS A 98 -0.75 32.03 -12.76
C LYS A 98 0.26 30.91 -12.50
N ALA A 99 0.21 29.81 -13.26
CA ALA A 99 1.21 28.76 -13.16
C ALA A 99 2.56 29.22 -13.72
N LEU A 100 2.56 29.94 -14.85
CA LEU A 100 3.75 30.49 -15.50
C LEU A 100 4.40 31.62 -14.67
N GLU A 101 3.63 32.45 -13.99
CA GLU A 101 4.12 33.46 -13.04
C GLU A 101 4.94 32.82 -11.89
N SER A 102 4.53 31.62 -11.43
CA SER A 102 5.16 30.91 -10.31
C SER A 102 6.47 30.18 -10.65
N LEU A 103 6.89 30.19 -11.92
CA LEU A 103 8.13 29.54 -12.38
C LEU A 103 9.37 30.07 -11.64
N SER A 104 10.37 29.21 -11.46
CA SER A 104 11.66 29.55 -10.87
C SER A 104 12.78 29.37 -11.89
N CYS A 105 13.78 30.25 -11.84
CA CYS A 105 14.99 30.16 -12.67
C CYS A 105 16.13 29.44 -11.92
N PRO A 106 17.17 28.97 -12.64
CA PRO A 106 18.41 28.49 -12.03
C PRO A 106 19.02 29.53 -11.06
N LYS A 107 19.59 29.08 -9.94
CA LYS A 107 20.11 29.97 -8.87
C LYS A 107 21.33 30.81 -9.31
N ASP A 108 22.00 30.36 -10.35
CA ASP A 108 23.15 30.94 -11.01
C ASP A 108 22.76 31.93 -12.13
N MET A 109 21.47 32.04 -12.46
CA MET A 109 20.96 32.99 -13.44
C MET A 109 20.72 34.38 -12.82
N ALA A 110 21.12 35.45 -13.51
CA ALA A 110 20.87 36.81 -13.07
C ALA A 110 19.35 37.12 -13.04
N PRO A 111 18.82 37.82 -12.01
CA PRO A 111 17.37 38.07 -11.89
C PRO A 111 16.73 38.83 -13.06
N SER A 112 17.47 39.74 -13.72
CA SER A 112 16.98 40.47 -14.90
C SER A 112 16.80 39.54 -16.11
N HIS A 113 17.83 38.73 -16.40
CA HIS A 113 17.78 37.75 -17.49
C HIS A 113 16.70 36.68 -17.22
N CYS A 114 16.55 36.24 -15.97
CA CYS A 114 15.45 35.37 -15.55
C CYS A 114 14.06 35.97 -15.84
N ALA A 115 13.87 37.28 -15.64
CA ALA A 115 12.62 37.95 -15.97
C ALA A 115 12.39 38.01 -17.49
N GLU A 116 13.42 38.37 -18.26
CA GLU A 116 13.37 38.40 -19.73
C GLU A 116 13.01 37.03 -20.33
N GLU A 117 13.63 35.95 -19.85
CA GLU A 117 13.34 34.59 -20.33
C GLU A 117 11.95 34.10 -19.92
N LYS A 118 11.45 34.48 -18.75
CA LYS A 118 10.07 34.20 -18.33
C LYS A 118 9.04 34.93 -19.19
N ASP A 119 9.28 36.21 -19.47
CA ASP A 119 8.40 37.01 -20.32
C ASP A 119 8.36 36.45 -21.74
N GLN A 120 9.52 36.05 -22.30
CA GLN A 120 9.59 35.35 -23.58
C GLN A 120 8.81 34.02 -23.54
N PHE A 121 9.05 33.16 -22.53
CA PHE A 121 8.34 31.89 -22.37
C PHE A 121 6.82 32.07 -22.27
N LEU A 122 6.35 33.14 -21.60
CA LEU A 122 4.95 33.50 -21.52
C LEU A 122 4.37 33.92 -22.90
N GLN A 123 5.10 34.70 -23.70
CA GLN A 123 4.68 35.06 -25.06
C GLN A 123 4.62 33.85 -26.01
N LEU A 124 5.50 32.87 -25.81
CA LEU A 124 5.48 31.60 -26.54
C LEU A 124 4.37 30.64 -26.08
N SER A 125 3.68 30.94 -24.96
CA SER A 125 2.68 30.08 -24.32
C SER A 125 1.24 30.54 -24.57
N ARG A 126 0.41 29.66 -25.16
CA ARG A 126 -1.01 29.93 -25.47
C ARG A 126 -1.93 28.86 -24.92
N TYR A 127 -3.03 29.25 -24.28
CA TYR A 127 -4.07 28.32 -23.86
C TYR A 127 -4.96 27.90 -25.05
N ARG A 128 -5.36 26.63 -25.07
CA ARG A 128 -6.31 26.05 -26.04
C ARG A 128 -7.37 25.24 -25.29
N GLN A 129 -8.64 25.39 -25.65
CA GLN A 129 -9.65 24.43 -25.25
C GLN A 129 -9.69 23.33 -26.31
N LEU A 130 -9.40 22.08 -25.93
CA LEU A 130 -9.43 20.93 -26.85
C LEU A 130 -10.41 19.88 -26.32
N LYS A 131 -11.53 19.71 -27.02
CA LYS A 131 -12.63 18.81 -26.64
C LYS A 131 -13.09 17.91 -27.79
N THR A 132 -13.17 18.42 -29.02
CA THR A 132 -13.68 17.68 -30.20
C THR A 132 -12.60 17.55 -31.29
N ALA A 133 -12.84 16.72 -32.30
CA ALA A 133 -11.90 16.53 -33.41
C ALA A 133 -11.62 17.84 -34.17
N GLU A 134 -12.62 18.73 -34.26
CA GLU A 134 -12.51 20.06 -34.87
C GLU A 134 -11.51 20.95 -34.13
N ASP A 135 -11.41 20.85 -32.80
CA ASP A 135 -10.44 21.61 -32.00
C ASP A 135 -8.99 21.17 -32.32
N TYR A 136 -8.76 19.88 -32.52
CA TYR A 136 -7.46 19.34 -32.92
C TYR A 136 -7.10 19.70 -34.37
N GLN A 137 -8.07 19.69 -35.29
CA GLN A 137 -7.91 20.20 -36.65
C GLN A 137 -7.57 21.70 -36.68
N ALA A 138 -8.22 22.49 -35.82
CA ALA A 138 -7.95 23.93 -35.68
C ALA A 138 -6.55 24.16 -35.11
N LEU A 139 -6.15 23.42 -34.07
CA LEU A 139 -4.79 23.47 -33.53
C LEU A 139 -3.73 23.15 -34.58
N ASN A 140 -3.94 22.12 -35.41
CA ASN A 140 -3.02 21.75 -36.48
C ASN A 140 -2.82 22.90 -37.48
N LYS A 141 -3.93 23.46 -37.97
CA LYS A 141 -3.91 24.58 -38.93
C LYS A 141 -3.26 25.83 -38.34
N ASP A 142 -3.51 26.13 -37.06
CA ASP A 142 -2.90 27.26 -36.37
C ASP A 142 -1.37 27.10 -36.23
N ILE A 143 -0.89 25.88 -35.93
CA ILE A 143 0.56 25.58 -35.88
C ILE A 143 1.16 25.75 -37.28
N GLU A 144 0.58 25.11 -38.30
CA GLU A 144 1.06 25.20 -39.69
C GLU A 144 1.11 26.65 -40.18
N ALA A 145 0.05 27.43 -39.95
CA ALA A 145 -0.01 28.85 -40.34
C ALA A 145 1.03 29.71 -39.59
N GLN A 146 1.26 29.44 -38.30
CA GLN A 146 2.29 30.14 -37.53
C GLN A 146 3.70 29.86 -38.07
N LEU A 147 4.01 28.59 -38.38
CA LEU A 147 5.32 28.21 -38.91
C LEU A 147 5.56 28.78 -40.31
N GLN A 148 4.55 28.72 -41.19
CA GLN A 148 4.62 29.34 -42.51
C GLN A 148 4.81 30.85 -42.44
N HIS A 149 4.10 31.55 -41.54
CA HIS A 149 4.22 32.99 -41.38
C HIS A 149 5.58 33.41 -40.81
N ALA A 150 6.14 32.62 -39.88
CA ALA A 150 7.43 32.88 -39.26
C ALA A 150 8.64 32.43 -40.12
N GLY A 151 8.42 31.71 -41.23
CA GLY A 151 9.51 31.12 -42.03
C GLY A 151 10.28 30.05 -41.26
N LEU A 152 9.58 29.24 -40.45
CA LEU A 152 10.17 28.19 -39.63
C LEU A 152 9.84 26.81 -40.18
N ARG A 153 10.76 25.85 -39.99
CA ARG A 153 10.53 24.45 -40.35
C ARG A 153 10.04 23.68 -39.12
N GLU A 154 8.96 22.93 -39.27
CA GLU A 154 8.53 21.99 -38.23
C GLU A 154 9.57 20.87 -38.11
N ALA A 155 10.19 20.75 -36.94
CA ALA A 155 11.09 19.65 -36.59
C ALA A 155 10.33 18.54 -35.86
N GLY A 156 9.35 18.90 -35.01
CA GLY A 156 8.46 17.91 -34.40
C GLY A 156 7.47 18.46 -33.39
N ARG A 157 6.64 17.55 -32.87
CA ARG A 157 5.62 17.84 -31.85
C ARG A 157 5.74 16.93 -30.64
N ILE A 158 5.65 17.51 -29.46
CA ILE A 158 5.48 16.77 -28.20
C ILE A 158 4.05 16.96 -27.73
N PHE A 159 3.28 15.88 -27.60
CA PHE A 159 1.99 15.89 -26.90
C PHE A 159 2.16 15.22 -25.53
N TYR A 160 1.99 15.98 -24.45
CA TYR A 160 2.14 15.50 -23.08
C TYR A 160 0.77 15.28 -22.43
N PHE A 161 0.45 14.03 -22.07
CA PHE A 161 -0.86 13.64 -21.56
C PHE A 161 -0.91 13.71 -20.03
N SER A 162 -0.94 14.93 -19.47
CA SER A 162 -1.21 15.18 -18.03
C SER A 162 -2.72 15.08 -17.72
N VAL A 163 -3.37 14.02 -18.23
CA VAL A 163 -4.81 13.77 -18.13
C VAL A 163 -5.08 12.33 -17.66
N PRO A 164 -6.30 11.99 -17.20
CA PRO A 164 -6.63 10.63 -16.79
C PRO A 164 -6.53 9.61 -17.94
N PRO A 165 -6.12 8.35 -17.67
CA PRO A 165 -5.92 7.32 -18.71
C PRO A 165 -7.14 7.02 -19.58
N PHE A 166 -8.36 7.14 -19.04
CA PHE A 166 -9.59 6.90 -19.81
C PHE A 166 -9.75 7.83 -21.03
N ALA A 167 -9.06 8.98 -21.04
CA ALA A 167 -9.09 9.92 -22.16
C ALA A 167 -8.04 9.61 -23.24
N TYR A 168 -7.11 8.69 -22.98
CA TYR A 168 -5.92 8.50 -23.84
C TYR A 168 -6.28 8.05 -25.25
N ALA A 169 -7.24 7.14 -25.39
CA ALA A 169 -7.67 6.60 -26.68
C ALA A 169 -8.32 7.66 -27.59
N ASP A 170 -9.24 8.46 -27.05
CA ASP A 170 -9.93 9.51 -27.81
C ASP A 170 -8.98 10.62 -28.23
N ILE A 171 -8.05 11.02 -27.35
CA ILE A 171 -6.99 11.97 -27.66
C ILE A 171 -6.05 11.40 -28.74
N ALA A 172 -5.63 10.12 -28.60
CA ALA A 172 -4.78 9.46 -29.58
C ALA A 172 -5.42 9.41 -30.97
N ARG A 173 -6.72 9.08 -31.04
CA ARG A 173 -7.52 9.09 -32.27
C ARG A 173 -7.57 10.48 -32.91
N ASN A 174 -7.79 11.53 -32.13
CA ASN A 174 -7.82 12.91 -32.63
C ASN A 174 -6.44 13.37 -33.14
N ILE A 175 -5.36 13.07 -32.42
CA ILE A 175 -4.00 13.40 -32.87
C ILE A 175 -3.67 12.67 -34.17
N ASN A 176 -3.85 11.35 -34.22
CA ASN A 176 -3.49 10.56 -35.40
C ASN A 176 -4.33 10.92 -36.64
N SER A 177 -5.59 11.31 -36.47
CA SER A 177 -6.46 11.69 -37.60
C SER A 177 -6.29 13.13 -38.08
N SER A 178 -5.79 14.05 -37.25
CA SER A 178 -5.87 15.49 -37.57
C SER A 178 -4.78 16.42 -37.04
N CYS A 179 -3.92 15.96 -36.12
CA CYS A 179 -2.92 16.80 -35.44
C CYS A 179 -1.50 16.18 -35.43
N ARG A 180 -1.27 15.14 -36.23
CA ARG A 180 0.06 14.57 -36.51
C ARG A 180 0.86 15.57 -37.36
N PRO A 181 2.14 15.83 -37.06
CA PRO A 181 2.95 16.76 -37.86
C PRO A 181 3.20 16.24 -39.27
N GLY A 182 3.62 17.13 -40.16
CA GLY A 182 3.86 16.82 -41.56
C GLY A 182 5.05 15.87 -41.81
N PRO A 183 5.20 15.32 -43.03
CA PRO A 183 6.31 14.43 -43.38
C PRO A 183 7.69 15.05 -43.09
N GLY A 184 8.55 14.29 -42.41
CA GLY A 184 9.91 14.72 -42.04
C GLY A 184 10.02 15.42 -40.68
N ALA A 185 8.92 15.66 -39.98
CA ALA A 185 8.89 16.09 -38.59
C ALA A 185 8.54 14.90 -37.67
N TRP A 186 9.12 14.83 -36.47
CA TRP A 186 8.87 13.74 -35.53
C TRP A 186 7.65 14.00 -34.63
N LEU A 187 6.97 12.93 -34.19
CA LEU A 187 5.94 12.97 -33.15
C LEU A 187 6.45 12.27 -31.89
N ARG A 188 6.21 12.86 -30.73
CA ARG A 188 6.43 12.22 -29.42
C ARG A 188 5.20 12.40 -28.55
N VAL A 189 4.64 11.29 -28.09
CA VAL A 189 3.45 11.22 -27.25
C VAL A 189 3.88 10.75 -25.86
N VAL A 190 3.80 11.64 -24.88
CA VAL A 190 4.22 11.38 -23.51
C VAL A 190 2.98 11.00 -22.70
N LEU A 191 3.03 9.82 -22.08
CA LEU A 191 1.92 9.21 -21.36
C LEU A 191 2.30 9.09 -19.89
N GLU A 192 1.41 9.47 -18.99
CA GLU A 192 1.60 9.38 -17.55
C GLU A 192 0.99 8.10 -16.97
N LYS A 193 1.52 7.66 -15.83
CA LYS A 193 0.95 6.50 -15.12
C LYS A 193 -0.45 6.87 -14.55
N PRO A 194 -1.39 5.91 -14.41
CA PRO A 194 -1.23 4.46 -14.54
C PRO A 194 -1.46 3.91 -15.95
N PHE A 195 -0.68 2.88 -16.31
CA PHE A 195 -0.79 2.14 -17.57
C PHE A 195 -1.51 0.80 -17.35
N GLY A 196 -2.82 0.88 -17.10
CA GLY A 196 -3.64 -0.25 -16.63
C GLY A 196 -3.56 -0.48 -15.11
N HIS A 197 -4.37 -1.42 -14.62
CA HIS A 197 -4.41 -1.87 -13.22
C HIS A 197 -4.05 -3.38 -13.05
N ASP A 198 -3.85 -4.08 -14.16
CA ASP A 198 -3.39 -5.47 -14.27
C ASP A 198 -2.90 -5.74 -15.70
N HIS A 199 -2.40 -6.95 -15.95
CA HIS A 199 -1.94 -7.38 -17.27
C HIS A 199 -3.01 -7.25 -18.37
N PHE A 200 -4.27 -7.53 -18.08
CA PHE A 200 -5.34 -7.50 -19.08
C PHE A 200 -5.68 -6.06 -19.49
N SER A 201 -5.94 -5.19 -18.53
CA SER A 201 -6.21 -3.76 -18.77
C SER A 201 -5.01 -3.04 -19.40
N ALA A 202 -3.77 -3.39 -19.01
CA ALA A 202 -2.56 -2.89 -19.65
C ALA A 202 -2.42 -3.35 -21.11
N GLN A 203 -2.76 -4.61 -21.40
CA GLN A 203 -2.78 -5.15 -22.77
C GLN A 203 -3.85 -4.50 -23.64
N GLN A 204 -5.04 -4.23 -23.09
CA GLN A 204 -6.09 -3.47 -23.79
C GLN A 204 -5.61 -2.06 -24.14
N LEU A 205 -5.10 -1.30 -23.16
CA LEU A 205 -4.57 0.05 -23.35
C LEU A 205 -3.42 0.09 -24.37
N ALA A 206 -2.50 -0.88 -24.30
CA ALA A 206 -1.39 -0.99 -25.25
C ALA A 206 -1.85 -1.30 -26.68
N THR A 207 -2.85 -2.19 -26.83
CA THR A 207 -3.43 -2.54 -28.13
C THR A 207 -4.15 -1.34 -28.75
N GLU A 208 -4.92 -0.60 -27.95
CA GLU A 208 -5.65 0.57 -28.42
C GLU A 208 -4.71 1.70 -28.82
N LEU A 209 -3.72 2.05 -28.00
CA LEU A 209 -2.73 3.07 -28.34
C LEU A 209 -1.84 2.67 -29.52
N GLY A 210 -1.47 1.39 -29.64
CA GLY A 210 -0.74 0.84 -30.77
C GLY A 210 -1.51 0.88 -32.10
N SER A 211 -2.82 1.11 -32.08
CA SER A 211 -3.61 1.37 -33.30
C SER A 211 -3.48 2.81 -33.83
N PHE A 212 -2.93 3.73 -33.02
CA PHE A 212 -2.77 5.15 -33.36
C PHE A 212 -1.31 5.60 -33.46
N PHE A 213 -0.42 5.04 -32.63
CA PHE A 213 0.98 5.45 -32.50
C PHE A 213 1.95 4.29 -32.59
N GLN A 214 3.15 4.57 -33.11
CA GLN A 214 4.26 3.63 -33.11
C GLN A 214 4.98 3.65 -31.74
N GLU A 215 5.71 2.58 -31.41
CA GLU A 215 6.37 2.45 -30.09
C GLU A 215 7.53 3.45 -29.93
N GLU A 216 8.19 3.82 -31.02
CA GLU A 216 9.16 4.90 -31.14
C GLU A 216 8.55 6.30 -30.87
N GLU A 217 7.24 6.48 -31.06
CA GLU A 217 6.53 7.73 -30.78
C GLU A 217 6.09 7.83 -29.31
N MET A 218 5.89 6.71 -28.61
CA MET A 218 5.33 6.69 -27.24
C MET A 218 6.40 6.76 -26.13
N TYR A 219 6.19 7.63 -25.13
CA TYR A 219 7.08 7.84 -23.99
C TYR A 219 6.26 7.66 -22.70
N ARG A 220 6.20 6.42 -22.20
CA ARG A 220 5.50 6.10 -20.94
C ARG A 220 6.40 6.49 -19.76
N VAL A 221 5.94 7.47 -19.00
CA VAL A 221 6.70 8.08 -17.90
C VAL A 221 6.64 7.22 -16.66
N ASP A 222 7.81 6.90 -16.14
CA ASP A 222 8.01 6.70 -14.71
C ASP A 222 9.03 7.73 -14.22
N HIS A 223 8.56 8.69 -13.43
CA HIS A 223 9.40 9.77 -12.90
C HIS A 223 10.54 9.28 -11.98
N TYR A 224 10.55 8.04 -11.48
CA TYR A 224 11.71 7.50 -10.76
C TYR A 224 12.93 7.33 -11.66
N LEU A 225 12.75 7.05 -12.95
CA LEU A 225 13.85 6.99 -13.92
C LEU A 225 14.51 8.36 -14.15
N GLY A 226 13.80 9.46 -13.85
CA GLY A 226 14.34 10.83 -13.86
C GLY A 226 15.08 11.25 -12.58
N LYS A 227 14.95 10.50 -11.47
CA LYS A 227 15.62 10.86 -10.21
C LYS A 227 17.12 10.58 -10.31
N GLN A 228 17.95 11.58 -10.00
CA GLN A 228 19.40 11.55 -10.29
C GLN A 228 20.14 10.32 -9.75
N ALA A 229 19.83 9.86 -8.53
CA ALA A 229 20.45 8.65 -7.97
C ALA A 229 20.03 7.35 -8.68
N VAL A 230 18.80 7.28 -9.21
CA VAL A 230 18.31 6.14 -10.01
C VAL A 230 18.94 6.15 -11.39
N ALA A 231 18.93 7.31 -12.06
CA ALA A 231 19.58 7.51 -13.35
C ALA A 231 21.11 7.22 -13.29
N GLN A 232 21.73 7.39 -12.12
CA GLN A 232 23.15 7.11 -11.90
C GLN A 232 23.46 5.60 -11.72
N ILE A 233 22.48 4.70 -11.56
CA ILE A 233 22.73 3.27 -11.32
C ILE A 233 23.56 2.63 -12.44
N LEU A 234 23.14 2.76 -13.70
CA LEU A 234 23.87 2.14 -14.82
C LEU A 234 25.22 2.83 -15.11
N PRO A 235 25.32 4.17 -15.19
CA PRO A 235 26.61 4.84 -15.34
C PRO A 235 27.58 4.52 -14.21
N PHE A 236 27.11 4.40 -12.96
CA PHE A 236 27.97 3.99 -11.84
C PHE A 236 28.48 2.56 -12.01
N ARG A 237 27.60 1.60 -12.34
CA ARG A 237 27.99 0.19 -12.55
C ARG A 237 29.02 0.08 -13.68
N ASP A 238 28.87 0.86 -14.74
CA ASP A 238 29.79 0.87 -15.88
C ASP A 238 31.14 1.53 -15.56
N GLN A 239 31.14 2.72 -14.97
CA GLN A 239 32.36 3.46 -14.60
C GLN A 239 33.19 2.71 -13.54
N ASN A 240 32.55 1.88 -12.73
CA ASN A 240 33.19 1.08 -11.67
C ASN A 240 33.34 -0.41 -12.02
N ARG A 241 33.06 -0.79 -13.28
CA ARG A 241 33.03 -2.18 -13.78
C ARG A 241 34.22 -3.03 -13.31
N LYS A 242 35.45 -2.49 -13.39
CA LYS A 242 36.70 -3.16 -12.95
C LYS A 242 36.70 -3.59 -11.47
N ALA A 243 36.05 -2.83 -10.59
CA ALA A 243 35.94 -3.15 -9.17
C ALA A 243 34.64 -3.91 -8.84
N LEU A 244 33.58 -3.68 -9.62
CA LEU A 244 32.23 -4.12 -9.28
C LEU A 244 31.85 -5.48 -9.87
N ASP A 245 32.32 -5.85 -11.07
CA ASP A 245 31.85 -7.06 -11.77
C ASP A 245 32.08 -8.36 -10.98
N SER A 246 33.24 -8.47 -10.32
CA SER A 246 33.58 -9.61 -9.46
C SER A 246 32.70 -9.68 -8.20
N LEU A 247 32.13 -8.55 -7.76
CA LEU A 247 31.32 -8.41 -6.55
C LEU A 247 29.80 -8.45 -6.84
N TRP A 248 29.36 -8.16 -8.07
CA TRP A 248 27.94 -7.96 -8.42
C TRP A 248 27.18 -9.28 -8.70
N ASN A 249 27.29 -10.26 -7.79
CA ASN A 249 26.75 -11.61 -7.98
C ASN A 249 26.48 -12.32 -6.64
N ARG A 250 25.72 -13.42 -6.71
CA ARG A 250 25.32 -14.34 -5.62
C ARG A 250 26.44 -14.80 -4.68
N HIS A 251 27.71 -14.81 -5.10
CA HIS A 251 28.81 -15.24 -4.23
C HIS A 251 29.22 -14.13 -3.24
N HIS A 252 28.92 -12.86 -3.57
CA HIS A 252 29.38 -11.68 -2.86
C HIS A 252 28.24 -10.78 -2.36
N VAL A 253 27.12 -10.68 -3.07
CA VAL A 253 25.91 -9.99 -2.59
C VAL A 253 25.16 -10.89 -1.62
N GLU A 254 24.79 -10.35 -0.47
CA GLU A 254 23.94 -11.01 0.53
C GLU A 254 22.47 -10.82 0.18
N ARG A 255 22.06 -9.57 -0.07
CA ARG A 255 20.69 -9.18 -0.42
C ARG A 255 20.65 -7.80 -1.06
N VAL A 256 19.54 -7.49 -1.71
CA VAL A 256 19.23 -6.16 -2.26
C VAL A 256 17.94 -5.64 -1.61
N GLU A 257 17.96 -4.39 -1.17
CA GLU A 257 16.83 -3.69 -0.54
C GLU A 257 16.47 -2.48 -1.40
N ILE A 258 15.22 -2.38 -1.87
CA ILE A 258 14.72 -1.27 -2.69
C ILE A 258 13.48 -0.71 -2.00
N ILE A 259 13.64 0.44 -1.35
CA ILE A 259 12.75 0.91 -0.29
C ILE A 259 12.29 2.33 -0.59
N MET A 260 11.00 2.61 -0.39
CA MET A 260 10.39 3.94 -0.48
C MET A 260 9.39 4.16 0.66
N LYS A 261 9.75 4.99 1.64
CA LYS A 261 8.87 5.37 2.76
C LYS A 261 8.31 6.77 2.54
N GLU A 262 7.05 6.98 2.88
CA GLU A 262 6.38 8.28 2.85
C GLU A 262 5.72 8.58 4.20
N THR A 263 5.97 9.77 4.75
CA THR A 263 5.24 10.28 5.93
C THR A 263 3.82 10.73 5.61
N VAL A 264 3.58 11.16 4.36
CA VAL A 264 2.26 11.59 3.89
C VAL A 264 1.36 10.38 3.73
N ASP A 265 0.09 10.56 4.03
CA ASP A 265 -0.95 9.56 3.88
C ASP A 265 -1.60 9.64 2.47
N ALA A 266 -2.82 9.13 2.31
CA ALA A 266 -3.58 9.18 1.05
C ALA A 266 -4.77 10.16 1.09
N GLU A 267 -4.86 11.04 2.10
CA GLU A 267 -5.92 12.04 2.24
C GLU A 267 -6.00 12.96 1.00
N GLY A 268 -7.22 13.26 0.56
CA GLY A 268 -7.49 14.02 -0.67
C GLY A 268 -7.17 13.28 -1.98
N ARG A 269 -6.67 12.04 -1.93
CA ARG A 269 -6.41 11.17 -3.09
C ARG A 269 -7.04 9.78 -2.95
N THR A 270 -7.94 9.58 -2.00
CA THR A 270 -8.55 8.26 -1.70
C THR A 270 -9.26 7.63 -2.89
N SER A 271 -9.90 8.42 -3.77
CA SER A 271 -10.58 7.94 -4.98
C SER A 271 -9.65 7.16 -5.91
N PHE A 272 -8.45 7.69 -6.13
CA PHE A 272 -7.40 7.03 -6.87
C PHE A 272 -6.78 5.90 -6.03
N TYR A 273 -6.42 6.18 -4.78
CA TYR A 273 -5.64 5.22 -4.00
C TYR A 273 -6.39 3.93 -3.70
N GLU A 274 -7.71 3.97 -3.57
CA GLU A 274 -8.57 2.81 -3.29
C GLU A 274 -8.66 1.83 -4.49
N GLU A 275 -8.50 2.32 -5.72
CA GLU A 275 -8.44 1.46 -6.92
C GLU A 275 -7.04 0.83 -7.08
N TYR A 276 -5.98 1.61 -6.80
CA TYR A 276 -4.61 1.22 -7.10
C TYR A 276 -3.92 0.47 -5.95
N GLY A 277 -3.94 1.03 -4.75
CA GLY A 277 -3.15 0.60 -3.59
C GLY A 277 -1.63 0.74 -3.80
N VAL A 278 -0.86 0.57 -2.72
CA VAL A 278 0.60 0.79 -2.71
C VAL A 278 1.36 -0.06 -3.74
N ILE A 279 0.86 -1.27 -4.02
CA ILE A 279 1.52 -2.20 -4.95
C ILE A 279 1.49 -1.64 -6.38
N ARG A 280 0.35 -1.10 -6.83
CA ARG A 280 0.24 -0.50 -8.17
C ARG A 280 0.75 0.93 -8.21
N ASP A 281 0.61 1.71 -7.13
CA ASP A 281 1.12 3.09 -7.10
C ASP A 281 2.66 3.13 -7.09
N VAL A 282 3.34 2.19 -6.44
CA VAL A 282 4.81 2.28 -6.23
C VAL A 282 5.59 1.02 -6.58
N LEU A 283 5.16 -0.18 -6.16
CA LEU A 283 6.01 -1.37 -6.32
C LEU A 283 6.08 -1.83 -7.78
N GLN A 284 4.94 -1.87 -8.48
CA GLN A 284 4.81 -2.36 -9.85
C GLN A 284 5.57 -1.52 -10.89
N ASN A 285 5.74 -0.23 -10.63
CA ASN A 285 6.45 0.72 -11.48
C ASN A 285 7.78 1.13 -10.85
N HIS A 286 7.79 2.10 -9.94
CA HIS A 286 8.98 2.77 -9.42
C HIS A 286 10.06 1.82 -8.91
N LEU A 287 9.71 0.90 -8.02
CA LEU A 287 10.69 -0.01 -7.40
C LEU A 287 11.06 -1.17 -8.32
N THR A 288 10.18 -1.54 -9.25
CA THR A 288 10.46 -2.55 -10.28
C THR A 288 11.45 -2.02 -11.32
N GLU A 289 11.29 -0.77 -11.77
CA GLU A 289 12.26 -0.13 -12.66
C GLU A 289 13.65 -0.06 -12.00
N VAL A 290 13.72 0.36 -10.73
CA VAL A 290 14.98 0.33 -9.96
C VAL A 290 15.54 -1.09 -9.83
N LEU A 291 14.70 -2.11 -9.61
CA LEU A 291 15.12 -3.52 -9.61
C LEU A 291 15.78 -3.90 -10.94
N THR A 292 15.18 -3.56 -12.09
CA THR A 292 15.77 -3.93 -13.38
C THR A 292 17.16 -3.29 -13.59
N LEU A 293 17.32 -2.02 -13.20
CA LEU A 293 18.61 -1.31 -13.32
C LEU A 293 19.71 -1.91 -12.42
N VAL A 294 19.35 -2.40 -11.23
CA VAL A 294 20.28 -3.10 -10.33
C VAL A 294 20.59 -4.51 -10.84
N ALA A 295 19.57 -5.25 -11.27
CA ALA A 295 19.64 -6.67 -11.57
C ALA A 295 20.20 -7.01 -12.96
N MET A 296 19.93 -6.20 -13.99
CA MET A 296 20.22 -6.59 -15.37
C MET A 296 21.72 -6.73 -15.64
N GLU A 297 22.08 -7.56 -16.62
CA GLU A 297 23.44 -7.59 -17.16
C GLU A 297 23.83 -6.20 -17.73
N LEU A 298 25.10 -5.83 -17.62
CA LEU A 298 25.57 -4.59 -18.25
C LEU A 298 25.69 -4.80 -19.76
N PRO A 299 24.99 -4.01 -20.60
CA PRO A 299 25.20 -4.07 -22.04
C PRO A 299 26.64 -3.64 -22.39
N LEU A 300 27.13 -4.10 -23.55
CA LEU A 300 28.43 -3.68 -24.09
C LEU A 300 28.52 -2.17 -24.31
N ASN A 301 27.38 -1.53 -24.62
CA ASN A 301 27.22 -0.08 -24.71
C ASN A 301 26.01 0.35 -23.86
N VAL A 302 26.28 0.97 -22.71
CA VAL A 302 25.24 1.48 -21.79
C VAL A 302 24.47 2.69 -22.33
N SER A 303 24.98 3.35 -23.38
CA SER A 303 24.30 4.44 -24.08
C SER A 303 23.34 3.95 -25.18
N SER A 304 23.28 2.64 -25.46
CA SER A 304 22.31 2.08 -26.40
C SER A 304 20.98 1.79 -25.68
N ALA A 305 19.98 2.63 -25.93
CA ALA A 305 18.66 2.48 -25.31
C ALA A 305 17.99 1.13 -25.62
N GLU A 306 18.11 0.65 -26.86
CA GLU A 306 17.64 -0.67 -27.29
C GLU A 306 18.32 -1.78 -26.48
N ALA A 307 19.65 -1.70 -26.27
CA ALA A 307 20.36 -2.68 -25.47
C ALA A 307 19.92 -2.64 -23.99
N VAL A 308 19.74 -1.45 -23.40
CA VAL A 308 19.23 -1.30 -22.02
C VAL A 308 17.84 -1.93 -21.88
N LEU A 309 16.90 -1.59 -22.76
CA LEU A 309 15.52 -2.09 -22.73
C LEU A 309 15.43 -3.61 -22.94
N ARG A 310 16.31 -4.18 -23.77
CA ARG A 310 16.43 -5.64 -23.94
C ARG A 310 16.93 -6.34 -22.67
N HIS A 311 17.93 -5.78 -21.98
CA HIS A 311 18.44 -6.38 -20.74
C HIS A 311 17.46 -6.22 -19.57
N LYS A 312 16.65 -5.14 -19.51
CA LYS A 312 15.48 -5.05 -18.61
C LYS A 312 14.49 -6.18 -18.87
N LEU A 313 14.13 -6.43 -20.13
CA LEU A 313 13.19 -7.51 -20.50
C LEU A 313 13.73 -8.91 -20.11
N GLN A 314 15.04 -9.15 -20.25
CA GLN A 314 15.68 -10.37 -19.78
C GLN A 314 15.63 -10.56 -18.26
N VAL A 315 15.63 -9.48 -17.47
CA VAL A 315 15.38 -9.57 -16.02
C VAL A 315 13.96 -10.06 -15.77
N PHE A 316 12.95 -9.46 -16.41
CA PHE A 316 11.56 -9.88 -16.26
C PHE A 316 11.35 -11.37 -16.60
N GLN A 317 11.99 -11.86 -17.67
CA GLN A 317 11.97 -13.28 -18.05
C GLN A 317 12.60 -14.22 -17.01
N ALA A 318 13.52 -13.71 -16.18
CA ALA A 318 14.17 -14.45 -15.11
C ALA A 318 13.50 -14.23 -13.73
N LEU A 319 12.46 -13.41 -13.61
CA LEU A 319 11.77 -13.21 -12.34
C LEU A 319 10.96 -14.44 -11.95
N ARG A 320 11.18 -14.95 -10.73
CA ARG A 320 10.36 -16.02 -10.17
C ARG A 320 8.98 -15.48 -9.83
N GLY A 321 7.93 -16.10 -10.38
CA GLY A 321 6.53 -15.70 -10.18
C GLY A 321 6.14 -15.54 -8.70
N LEU A 322 5.47 -14.43 -8.39
CA LEU A 322 5.06 -14.07 -7.04
C LEU A 322 3.84 -14.86 -6.57
N GLN A 323 3.77 -15.15 -5.27
CA GLN A 323 2.65 -15.82 -4.62
C GLN A 323 2.22 -15.05 -3.37
N ARG A 324 1.05 -15.37 -2.78
CA ARG A 324 0.59 -14.77 -1.51
C ARG A 324 1.63 -14.79 -0.38
N GLY A 325 2.50 -15.81 -0.36
CA GLY A 325 3.60 -15.95 0.61
C GLY A 325 4.83 -15.08 0.32
N SER A 326 4.93 -14.47 -0.86
CA SER A 326 5.99 -13.55 -1.25
C SER A 326 5.79 -12.14 -0.71
N ALA A 327 4.67 -11.85 -0.01
CA ALA A 327 4.32 -10.48 0.40
C ALA A 327 3.65 -10.37 1.78
N VAL A 328 4.06 -9.36 2.54
CA VAL A 328 3.33 -8.82 3.69
C VAL A 328 2.69 -7.49 3.31
N VAL A 329 1.50 -7.21 3.85
CA VAL A 329 0.70 -6.02 3.51
C VAL A 329 0.08 -5.40 4.76
N GLY A 330 0.00 -4.07 4.77
CA GLY A 330 -0.54 -3.28 5.86
C GLY A 330 -1.38 -2.08 5.39
N GLN A 331 -2.19 -1.53 6.29
CA GLN A 331 -3.03 -0.34 6.06
C GLN A 331 -2.94 0.57 7.29
N TYR A 332 -2.73 1.88 7.13
CA TYR A 332 -2.75 2.79 8.27
C TYR A 332 -4.18 2.99 8.79
N GLN A 333 -4.36 3.08 10.11
CA GLN A 333 -5.67 2.95 10.76
C GLN A 333 -6.73 3.95 10.26
N SER A 334 -6.37 5.20 10.00
CA SER A 334 -7.31 6.23 9.52
C SER A 334 -7.72 6.07 8.05
N TYR A 335 -7.08 5.20 7.25
CA TYR A 335 -7.34 5.12 5.81
C TYR A 335 -8.81 4.78 5.48
N SER A 336 -9.37 3.77 6.14
CA SER A 336 -10.77 3.37 5.92
C SER A 336 -11.78 4.46 6.34
N GLU A 337 -11.43 5.36 7.27
CA GLU A 337 -12.24 6.54 7.59
C GLU A 337 -12.14 7.60 6.49
N GLN A 338 -10.93 7.90 6.02
CA GLN A 338 -10.68 8.85 4.94
C GLN A 338 -11.44 8.45 3.66
N VAL A 339 -11.41 7.17 3.29
CA VAL A 339 -12.16 6.63 2.14
C VAL A 339 -13.67 6.78 2.35
N ARG A 340 -14.20 6.51 3.55
CA ARG A 340 -15.63 6.72 3.85
C ARG A 340 -16.03 8.18 3.67
N ARG A 341 -15.27 9.10 4.27
CA ARG A 341 -15.53 10.54 4.26
C ARG A 341 -15.44 11.15 2.85
N GLU A 342 -14.40 10.81 2.10
CA GLU A 342 -14.14 11.40 0.77
C GLU A 342 -14.97 10.78 -0.35
N LEU A 343 -15.20 9.45 -0.31
CA LEU A 343 -15.98 8.74 -1.34
C LEU A 343 -17.44 8.49 -0.93
N GLN A 344 -17.88 9.11 0.16
CA GLN A 344 -19.25 9.03 0.71
C GLN A 344 -19.72 7.57 0.88
N LYS A 345 -18.82 6.69 1.32
CA LYS A 345 -19.16 5.28 1.60
C LYS A 345 -19.90 5.18 2.94
N PRO A 346 -20.81 4.20 3.12
CA PRO A 346 -21.50 4.00 4.40
C PRO A 346 -20.51 3.65 5.52
N ASP A 347 -20.92 3.85 6.78
CA ASP A 347 -20.08 3.57 7.95
C ASP A 347 -19.65 2.10 8.11
N SER A 348 -20.38 1.17 7.49
CA SER A 348 -20.01 -0.26 7.39
C SER A 348 -18.95 -0.58 6.34
N PHE A 349 -18.43 0.42 5.60
CA PHE A 349 -17.40 0.22 4.60
C PHE A 349 -16.01 0.18 5.24
N HIS A 350 -15.33 -0.95 5.06
CA HIS A 350 -13.91 -1.13 5.39
C HIS A 350 -13.13 -1.41 4.11
N SER A 351 -12.02 -0.69 3.90
CA SER A 351 -11.14 -0.92 2.77
C SER A 351 -10.18 -2.08 3.05
N LEU A 352 -9.95 -2.93 2.06
CA LEU A 352 -8.87 -3.93 2.07
C LEU A 352 -7.60 -3.45 1.36
N THR A 353 -7.59 -2.22 0.85
CA THR A 353 -6.49 -1.65 0.06
C THR A 353 -5.22 -1.52 0.92
N PRO A 354 -4.08 -2.09 0.50
CA PRO A 354 -2.84 -1.95 1.23
C PRO A 354 -2.24 -0.56 1.04
N THR A 355 -1.94 0.14 2.13
CA THR A 355 -1.16 1.39 2.16
C THR A 355 0.31 1.14 2.46
N PHE A 356 0.68 -0.09 2.87
CA PHE A 356 2.03 -0.62 3.03
C PHE A 356 2.13 -2.00 2.39
N ALA A 357 3.25 -2.29 1.73
CA ALA A 357 3.59 -3.63 1.27
C ALA A 357 5.10 -3.83 1.26
N ALA A 358 5.54 -5.02 1.69
CA ALA A 358 6.88 -5.52 1.44
C ALA A 358 6.81 -6.86 0.69
N VAL A 359 7.62 -6.99 -0.36
CA VAL A 359 7.57 -8.08 -1.33
C VAL A 359 8.98 -8.63 -1.55
N LEU A 360 9.10 -9.96 -1.46
CA LEU A 360 10.33 -10.70 -1.65
C LEU A 360 10.36 -11.29 -3.05
N VAL A 361 11.31 -10.79 -3.83
CA VAL A 361 11.54 -11.13 -5.23
C VAL A 361 12.80 -12.01 -5.33
N HIS A 362 12.76 -13.00 -6.23
CA HIS A 362 13.91 -13.81 -6.61
C HIS A 362 14.08 -13.77 -8.13
N ILE A 363 15.33 -13.83 -8.58
CA ILE A 363 15.70 -13.82 -9.99
C ILE A 363 16.46 -15.13 -10.27
N ASP A 364 15.86 -15.98 -11.10
CA ASP A 364 16.34 -17.33 -11.41
C ASP A 364 17.34 -17.30 -12.57
N ASN A 365 18.47 -16.64 -12.35
CA ASN A 365 19.62 -16.64 -13.25
C ASN A 365 20.95 -16.85 -12.51
N LEU A 366 22.02 -17.14 -13.26
CA LEU A 366 23.34 -17.46 -12.69
C LEU A 366 23.91 -16.34 -11.80
N ARG A 367 23.55 -15.07 -12.05
CA ARG A 367 24.05 -13.92 -11.28
C ARG A 367 23.36 -13.81 -9.92
N TRP A 368 22.06 -14.07 -9.83
CA TRP A 368 21.22 -13.74 -8.68
C TRP A 368 20.58 -14.92 -7.96
N GLU A 369 20.74 -16.16 -8.44
CA GLU A 369 20.19 -17.35 -7.78
C GLU A 369 20.51 -17.37 -6.27
N GLY A 370 19.46 -17.38 -5.46
CA GLY A 370 19.54 -17.39 -3.99
C GLY A 370 19.76 -16.03 -3.32
N VAL A 371 19.84 -14.93 -4.07
CA VAL A 371 19.90 -13.57 -3.51
C VAL A 371 18.47 -13.01 -3.38
N PRO A 372 18.01 -12.65 -2.18
CA PRO A 372 16.71 -12.03 -1.99
C PRO A 372 16.76 -10.55 -2.40
N PHE A 373 15.78 -10.13 -3.21
CA PHE A 373 15.48 -8.74 -3.51
C PHE A 373 14.22 -8.34 -2.73
N ILE A 374 14.33 -7.32 -1.88
CA ILE A 374 13.24 -6.85 -1.01
C ILE A 374 12.75 -5.52 -1.54
N LEU A 375 11.53 -5.48 -2.06
CA LEU A 375 10.85 -4.25 -2.47
C LEU A 375 9.86 -3.86 -1.37
N MET A 376 9.96 -2.66 -0.81
CA MET A 376 9.02 -2.18 0.21
C MET A 376 8.60 -0.74 -0.05
N SER A 377 7.31 -0.46 0.09
CA SER A 377 6.80 0.89 0.18
C SER A 377 5.64 1.01 1.17
N GLY A 378 5.46 2.20 1.73
CA GLY A 378 4.24 2.53 2.45
C GLY A 378 4.05 4.01 2.75
N LYS A 379 2.80 4.37 3.04
CA LYS A 379 2.35 5.72 3.44
C LYS A 379 2.14 5.84 4.94
N ALA A 380 2.07 7.07 5.45
CA ALA A 380 1.97 7.34 6.88
C ALA A 380 3.04 6.59 7.70
N LEU A 381 4.28 6.58 7.23
CA LEU A 381 5.42 5.98 7.92
C LEU A 381 6.18 7.01 8.77
N ASP A 382 7.12 6.52 9.56
CA ASP A 382 7.98 7.25 10.50
C ASP A 382 8.90 8.29 9.84
N GLU A 383 9.32 8.05 8.61
CA GLU A 383 10.16 8.95 7.82
C GLU A 383 9.75 8.93 6.33
N ARG A 384 10.23 9.93 5.60
CA ARG A 384 10.18 9.96 4.14
C ARG A 384 11.59 9.72 3.63
N VAL A 385 11.84 8.60 2.95
CA VAL A 385 13.16 8.25 2.40
C VAL A 385 13.01 7.29 1.22
N GLY A 386 13.90 7.37 0.24
CA GLY A 386 13.99 6.38 -0.83
C GLY A 386 15.42 5.90 -1.04
N TYR A 387 15.64 4.61 -1.24
CA TYR A 387 16.97 4.06 -1.56
C TYR A 387 16.93 2.71 -2.26
N ALA A 388 18.00 2.41 -3.01
CA ALA A 388 18.39 1.05 -3.39
C ALA A 388 19.73 0.72 -2.73
N ARG A 389 19.76 -0.34 -1.91
CA ARG A 389 20.89 -0.76 -1.08
C ARG A 389 21.29 -2.19 -1.40
N ILE A 390 22.56 -2.36 -1.74
CA ILE A 390 23.19 -3.66 -2.03
C ILE A 390 24.11 -3.96 -0.84
N LEU A 391 23.75 -4.98 -0.06
CA LEU A 391 24.54 -5.46 1.07
C LEU A 391 25.40 -6.63 0.60
N PHE A 392 26.71 -6.56 0.85
CA PHE A 392 27.65 -7.61 0.50
C PHE A 392 27.92 -8.53 1.70
N LYS A 393 28.03 -9.83 1.43
CA LYS A 393 28.32 -10.88 2.40
C LYS A 393 29.63 -10.58 3.13
N ASN A 394 29.57 -10.57 4.46
CA ASN A 394 30.79 -10.50 5.26
C ASN A 394 31.34 -11.90 5.54
N GLN A 395 32.52 -12.20 4.99
CA GLN A 395 33.23 -13.47 5.21
C GLN A 395 34.33 -13.36 6.29
N ALA A 396 34.44 -12.22 7.00
CA ALA A 396 35.45 -12.01 8.03
C ALA A 396 35.00 -12.51 9.41
N CYS A 397 35.87 -13.26 10.09
CA CYS A 397 35.75 -13.55 11.51
C CYS A 397 36.64 -12.55 12.29
N CYS A 398 36.04 -11.80 13.22
CA CYS A 398 36.70 -10.66 13.84
C CYS A 398 36.90 -10.86 15.34
N VAL A 399 38.14 -11.16 15.72
CA VAL A 399 38.55 -11.43 17.12
C VAL A 399 38.89 -10.17 17.92
N GLN A 400 39.10 -9.04 17.25
CA GLN A 400 39.40 -7.75 17.89
C GLN A 400 38.11 -7.00 18.24
N SER A 401 38.09 -6.34 19.40
CA SER A 401 36.96 -5.50 19.83
C SER A 401 36.66 -4.37 18.83
N GLU A 402 35.37 -4.14 18.58
CA GLU A 402 34.82 -3.14 17.66
C GLU A 402 35.43 -1.74 17.82
N LYS A 403 35.85 -1.37 19.03
CA LYS A 403 36.51 -0.11 19.35
C LYS A 403 37.80 0.17 18.56
N HIS A 404 38.40 -0.86 17.97
CA HIS A 404 39.65 -0.76 17.19
C HIS A 404 39.43 -0.87 15.67
N TRP A 405 38.19 -0.99 15.20
CA TRP A 405 37.89 -1.17 13.78
C TRP A 405 37.97 0.15 13.02
N ALA A 406 39.04 0.34 12.24
CA ALA A 406 39.18 1.49 11.35
C ALA A 406 38.36 1.32 10.05
N ALA A 407 37.58 2.34 9.68
CA ALA A 407 36.61 2.31 8.58
C ALA A 407 37.11 1.76 7.23
N ALA A 408 38.34 2.11 6.84
CA ALA A 408 38.93 1.70 5.56
C ALA A 408 39.68 0.35 5.61
N GLN A 409 39.91 -0.21 6.79
CA GLN A 409 40.76 -1.41 7.00
C GLN A 409 40.00 -2.58 7.62
N SER A 410 38.96 -2.31 8.40
CA SER A 410 38.18 -3.34 9.07
C SER A 410 37.26 -4.06 8.08
N GLN A 411 37.55 -5.33 7.84
CA GLN A 411 36.65 -6.21 7.10
C GLN A 411 35.39 -6.56 7.88
N CYS A 412 35.35 -6.28 9.18
CA CYS A 412 34.24 -6.56 10.09
C CYS A 412 33.04 -5.62 9.87
N LEU A 413 33.31 -4.41 9.38
CA LEU A 413 32.27 -3.40 9.13
C LEU A 413 31.40 -3.81 7.92
N PRO A 414 30.09 -3.57 7.95
CA PRO A 414 29.19 -3.88 6.84
C PRO A 414 29.63 -3.25 5.50
N ARG A 415 29.80 -4.10 4.49
CA ARG A 415 30.13 -3.70 3.12
C ARG A 415 28.85 -3.42 2.35
N GLN A 416 28.65 -2.17 1.92
CA GLN A 416 27.39 -1.72 1.32
C GLN A 416 27.64 -0.73 0.16
N LEU A 417 26.77 -0.78 -0.84
CA LEU A 417 26.56 0.28 -1.83
C LEU A 417 25.12 0.74 -1.72
N ILE A 418 24.89 2.05 -1.60
CA ILE A 418 23.55 2.65 -1.53
C ILE A 418 23.41 3.74 -2.60
N PHE A 419 22.40 3.60 -3.45
CA PHE A 419 21.84 4.70 -4.25
C PHE A 419 20.71 5.33 -3.43
N HIS A 420 21.03 6.39 -2.71
CA HIS A 420 20.08 7.13 -1.90
C HIS A 420 19.29 8.09 -2.79
N ILE A 421 17.99 7.84 -2.95
CA ILE A 421 17.12 8.55 -3.89
C ILE A 421 16.79 9.95 -3.38
N GLY A 422 16.71 10.14 -2.06
CA GLY A 422 16.55 11.46 -1.42
C GLY A 422 15.73 11.38 -0.12
N HIS A 423 15.61 12.55 0.53
CA HIS A 423 14.96 12.74 1.84
C HIS A 423 15.71 12.03 2.99
N GLY A 424 15.04 11.62 4.06
CA GLY A 424 15.66 11.14 5.30
C GLY A 424 16.65 12.13 5.92
N ASP A 425 17.49 11.65 6.84
CA ASP A 425 18.50 12.47 7.54
C ASP A 425 19.58 13.05 6.60
N LEU A 426 19.79 12.46 5.41
CA LEU A 426 20.75 12.95 4.42
C LEU A 426 20.17 14.10 3.56
N GLY A 427 18.83 14.23 3.51
CA GLY A 427 18.07 15.26 2.80
C GLY A 427 18.12 15.21 1.27
N SER A 428 19.25 14.79 0.70
CA SER A 428 19.63 14.93 -0.72
C SER A 428 19.86 13.58 -1.42
N PRO A 429 19.78 13.51 -2.77
CA PRO A 429 20.18 12.32 -3.52
C PRO A 429 21.69 12.06 -3.34
N ALA A 430 22.08 10.80 -3.15
CA ALA A 430 23.49 10.44 -2.96
C ALA A 430 23.85 9.03 -3.46
N VAL A 431 25.14 8.80 -3.69
CA VAL A 431 25.73 7.46 -3.83
C VAL A 431 26.71 7.26 -2.68
N LEU A 432 26.49 6.21 -1.87
CA LEU A 432 27.29 5.88 -0.69
C LEU A 432 27.97 4.52 -0.90
N VAL A 433 29.30 4.46 -0.75
CA VAL A 433 30.08 3.21 -0.87
C VAL A 433 30.91 3.02 0.38
N SER A 434 30.77 1.89 1.09
CA SER A 434 31.58 1.62 2.30
C SER A 434 33.08 1.71 1.97
N ARG A 435 33.86 2.40 2.81
CA ARG A 435 35.31 2.62 2.60
C ARG A 435 36.13 1.32 2.59
N ASN A 436 35.60 0.25 3.17
CA ASN A 436 36.17 -1.10 3.12
C ASN A 436 35.73 -1.95 1.90
N LEU A 437 35.14 -1.33 0.87
CA LEU A 437 34.75 -1.98 -0.39
C LEU A 437 35.67 -1.54 -1.54
N PHE A 438 35.46 -0.35 -2.11
CA PHE A 438 36.37 0.33 -3.04
C PHE A 438 36.08 1.84 -3.05
N ARG A 439 37.06 2.68 -3.47
CA ARG A 439 36.79 4.10 -3.77
C ARG A 439 36.13 4.19 -5.15
N PRO A 440 34.90 4.71 -5.27
CA PRO A 440 34.20 4.78 -6.54
C PRO A 440 34.70 5.92 -7.43
N SER A 441 34.47 5.78 -8.73
CA SER A 441 34.48 6.83 -9.73
C SER A 441 33.05 7.28 -10.03
N LEU A 442 32.84 8.58 -10.16
CA LEU A 442 31.58 9.22 -10.57
C LEU A 442 31.91 10.37 -11.55
N PRO A 443 30.95 10.82 -12.39
CA PRO A 443 31.19 11.93 -13.29
C PRO A 443 31.26 13.26 -12.53
N SER A 444 31.85 14.30 -13.14
CA SER A 444 32.08 15.62 -12.54
C SER A 444 30.79 16.38 -12.13
N SER A 445 29.62 15.90 -12.54
CA SER A 445 28.32 16.36 -12.04
C SER A 445 27.99 15.89 -10.62
N TRP A 446 28.86 15.08 -10.00
CA TRP A 446 28.80 14.64 -8.61
C TRP A 446 30.05 15.08 -7.85
N LYS A 447 29.89 15.41 -6.57
CA LYS A 447 30.97 15.84 -5.66
C LYS A 447 31.01 14.97 -4.40
N GLU A 448 32.20 14.68 -3.87
CA GLU A 448 32.33 14.02 -2.56
C GLU A 448 31.74 14.97 -1.50
N MET A 449 30.97 14.44 -0.55
CA MET A 449 30.28 15.22 0.47
C MET A 449 30.70 14.81 1.89
N GLU A 450 30.83 15.80 2.75
CA GLU A 450 30.94 15.62 4.20
C GLU A 450 29.59 15.98 4.84
N GLY A 451 29.10 15.15 5.75
CA GLY A 451 27.89 15.40 6.51
C GLY A 451 28.19 15.74 7.97
N PRO A 452 27.16 16.13 8.75
CA PRO A 452 27.36 16.58 10.12
C PRO A 452 27.99 15.47 11.00
N PRO A 453 28.88 15.84 11.95
CA PRO A 453 29.51 14.87 12.85
C PRO A 453 28.48 14.02 13.59
N GLY A 454 28.68 12.70 13.56
CA GLY A 454 27.78 11.74 14.24
C GLY A 454 26.59 11.25 13.41
N LEU A 455 26.32 11.80 12.22
CA LEU A 455 25.29 11.27 11.31
C LEU A 455 25.58 9.80 10.99
N ARG A 456 24.61 8.93 11.26
CA ARG A 456 24.66 7.48 11.01
C ARG A 456 23.59 7.09 10.01
N LEU A 457 23.99 6.42 8.94
CA LEU A 457 23.11 5.89 7.90
C LEU A 457 23.35 4.39 7.78
N PHE A 458 22.28 3.60 7.65
CA PHE A 458 22.36 2.15 7.40
C PHE A 458 23.23 1.35 8.40
N GLY A 459 23.33 1.83 9.64
CA GLY A 459 24.10 1.26 10.75
C GLY A 459 25.51 1.84 10.96
N SER A 460 26.05 2.58 9.98
CA SER A 460 27.42 3.11 10.01
C SER A 460 27.43 4.65 10.02
N PRO A 461 28.43 5.30 10.65
CA PRO A 461 28.59 6.75 10.53
C PRO A 461 28.92 7.14 9.08
N LEU A 462 28.54 8.33 8.63
CA LEU A 462 28.78 8.78 7.25
C LEU A 462 30.28 8.78 6.88
N SER A 463 31.17 8.98 7.86
CA SER A 463 32.63 8.85 7.72
C SER A 463 33.10 7.51 7.16
N ASP A 464 32.30 6.45 7.33
CA ASP A 464 32.65 5.10 6.89
C ASP A 464 32.30 4.86 5.41
N TYR A 465 31.74 5.87 4.74
CA TYR A 465 31.42 5.85 3.32
C TYR A 465 32.30 6.82 2.53
N TYR A 466 32.57 6.48 1.27
CA TYR A 466 32.74 7.47 0.21
C TYR A 466 31.34 7.90 -0.22
N ALA A 467 30.97 9.14 0.11
CA ALA A 467 29.64 9.69 -0.11
C ALA A 467 29.69 10.76 -1.20
N TYR A 468 28.85 10.64 -2.22
CA TYR A 468 28.78 11.60 -3.33
C TYR A 468 27.35 12.09 -3.53
N SER A 469 27.16 13.40 -3.71
CA SER A 469 25.88 14.03 -4.05
C SER A 469 25.99 14.81 -5.37
N PRO A 470 24.87 15.05 -6.09
CA PRO A 470 24.92 15.83 -7.31
C PRO A 470 25.33 17.29 -7.01
N VAL A 471 26.07 17.91 -7.93
CA VAL A 471 26.49 19.32 -7.80
C VAL A 471 25.28 20.26 -7.82
N GLN A 472 24.27 19.92 -8.63
CA GLN A 472 22.98 20.59 -8.76
C GLN A 472 21.87 19.54 -8.72
N GLU A 473 20.91 19.70 -7.80
CA GLU A 473 19.69 18.89 -7.79
C GLU A 473 18.75 19.30 -8.93
N ARG A 474 18.13 18.34 -9.60
CA ARG A 474 17.17 18.54 -10.70
C ARG A 474 15.90 17.74 -10.45
N ASP A 475 14.74 18.32 -10.76
CA ASP A 475 13.48 17.57 -10.73
C ASP A 475 13.46 16.47 -11.80
N ALA A 476 12.80 15.37 -11.47
CA ALA A 476 12.70 14.21 -12.34
C ALA A 476 12.02 14.51 -13.69
N HIS A 477 10.96 15.33 -13.71
CA HIS A 477 10.27 15.65 -14.95
C HIS A 477 11.13 16.55 -15.85
N SER A 478 11.94 17.45 -15.29
CA SER A 478 12.91 18.24 -16.05
C SER A 478 13.95 17.34 -16.75
N VAL A 479 14.45 16.31 -16.05
CA VAL A 479 15.37 15.32 -16.64
C VAL A 479 14.67 14.53 -17.75
N LEU A 480 13.46 14.02 -17.51
CA LEU A 480 12.73 13.23 -18.50
C LEU A 480 12.27 14.06 -19.70
N LEU A 481 11.87 15.32 -19.54
CA LEU A 481 11.51 16.22 -20.64
C LEU A 481 12.70 16.48 -21.58
N SER A 482 13.91 16.65 -21.03
CA SER A 482 15.14 16.69 -21.82
C SER A 482 15.39 15.36 -22.55
N HIS A 483 15.15 14.21 -21.90
CA HIS A 483 15.28 12.91 -22.56
C HIS A 483 14.25 12.70 -23.68
N ILE A 484 13.00 13.15 -23.51
CA ILE A 484 11.96 13.15 -24.54
C ILE A 484 12.38 14.01 -25.72
N PHE A 485 12.82 15.26 -25.48
CA PHE A 485 13.28 16.18 -26.52
C PHE A 485 14.46 15.62 -27.34
N HIS A 486 15.37 14.91 -26.68
CA HIS A 486 16.50 14.23 -27.33
C HIS A 486 16.17 12.82 -27.86
N GLY A 487 14.94 12.33 -27.72
CA GLY A 487 14.51 11.02 -28.23
C GLY A 487 15.13 9.81 -27.53
N ARG A 488 15.62 9.98 -26.30
CA ARG A 488 16.19 8.89 -25.49
C ARG A 488 15.07 7.99 -24.96
N LYS A 489 15.23 6.66 -25.09
CA LYS A 489 14.19 5.66 -24.78
C LYS A 489 14.47 4.79 -23.55
N ASP A 490 15.73 4.71 -23.10
CA ASP A 490 16.19 3.94 -21.93
C ASP A 490 15.51 4.33 -20.61
N SER A 491 15.07 5.59 -20.53
CA SER A 491 14.40 6.20 -19.38
C SER A 491 12.86 6.10 -19.44
N PHE A 492 12.28 5.30 -20.35
CA PHE A 492 10.84 5.16 -20.55
C PHE A 492 10.43 3.69 -20.70
N ILE A 493 9.16 3.39 -20.42
CA ILE A 493 8.66 2.02 -20.39
C ILE A 493 8.11 1.65 -21.78
N THR A 494 8.67 0.60 -22.39
CA THR A 494 8.14 0.03 -23.63
C THR A 494 6.94 -0.89 -23.37
N THR A 495 6.09 -1.09 -24.37
CA THR A 495 4.95 -2.03 -24.30
C THR A 495 5.37 -3.42 -23.79
N GLU A 496 6.47 -3.96 -24.31
CA GLU A 496 6.98 -5.28 -23.90
C GLU A 496 7.39 -5.30 -22.42
N ASN A 497 8.12 -4.29 -21.93
CA ASN A 497 8.54 -4.22 -20.53
C ASN A 497 7.35 -3.96 -19.60
N LEU A 498 6.36 -3.16 -20.02
CA LEU A 498 5.12 -2.93 -19.27
C LEU A 498 4.33 -4.23 -19.08
N LEU A 499 4.11 -4.98 -20.16
CA LEU A 499 3.37 -6.24 -20.10
C LEU A 499 4.15 -7.31 -19.31
N ALA A 500 5.48 -7.37 -19.45
CA ALA A 500 6.32 -8.26 -18.66
C ALA A 500 6.27 -7.93 -17.15
N SER A 501 6.28 -6.64 -16.79
CA SER A 501 6.05 -6.19 -15.40
C SER A 501 4.68 -6.62 -14.89
N TRP A 502 3.61 -6.37 -15.64
CA TRP A 502 2.27 -6.76 -15.21
C TRP A 502 2.08 -8.29 -15.13
N GLY A 503 2.69 -9.06 -16.03
CA GLY A 503 2.67 -10.53 -15.97
C GLY A 503 3.32 -11.09 -14.70
N PHE A 504 4.29 -10.37 -14.15
CA PHE A 504 4.93 -10.68 -12.87
C PHE A 504 4.09 -10.22 -11.64
N TRP A 505 3.46 -9.05 -11.70
CA TRP A 505 2.74 -8.45 -10.57
C TRP A 505 1.27 -8.88 -10.42
N THR A 506 0.54 -9.13 -11.52
CA THR A 506 -0.88 -9.49 -11.49
C THR A 506 -1.19 -10.75 -10.65
N PRO A 507 -0.43 -11.86 -10.74
CA PRO A 507 -0.67 -13.04 -9.90
C PRO A 507 -0.58 -12.75 -8.39
N LEU A 508 0.30 -11.83 -7.98
CA LEU A 508 0.37 -11.40 -6.59
C LEU A 508 -0.89 -10.62 -6.19
N LEU A 509 -1.28 -9.63 -7.00
CA LEU A 509 -2.45 -8.78 -6.76
C LEU A 509 -3.74 -9.62 -6.62
N GLU A 510 -3.96 -10.56 -7.52
CA GLU A 510 -5.08 -11.52 -7.45
C GLU A 510 -5.05 -12.34 -6.16
N SER A 511 -3.88 -12.88 -5.78
CA SER A 511 -3.72 -13.68 -4.56
C SER A 511 -3.93 -12.87 -3.27
N LEU A 512 -3.82 -11.54 -3.34
CA LEU A 512 -3.98 -10.60 -2.22
C LEU A 512 -5.37 -9.94 -2.17
N ALA A 513 -6.21 -10.03 -3.21
CA ALA A 513 -7.48 -9.29 -3.34
C ALA A 513 -8.48 -9.45 -2.17
N HIS A 514 -8.39 -10.56 -1.42
CA HIS A 514 -9.21 -10.84 -0.24
C HIS A 514 -8.39 -11.01 1.06
N LYS A 515 -7.13 -10.53 1.09
CA LYS A 515 -6.27 -10.59 2.27
C LYS A 515 -6.42 -9.27 3.04
N ALA A 516 -6.94 -9.35 4.26
CA ALA A 516 -6.96 -8.21 5.16
C ALA A 516 -5.52 -7.69 5.41
N PRO A 517 -5.25 -6.39 5.20
CA PRO A 517 -3.96 -5.79 5.53
C PRO A 517 -3.79 -5.67 7.05
N ARG A 518 -2.56 -5.80 7.56
CA ARG A 518 -2.23 -5.51 8.97
C ARG A 518 -2.43 -4.01 9.24
N LEU A 519 -3.26 -3.67 10.22
CA LEU A 519 -3.43 -2.27 10.63
C LEU A 519 -2.19 -1.76 11.37
N TYR A 520 -1.81 -0.50 11.10
CA TYR A 520 -0.74 0.22 11.81
C TYR A 520 -1.17 1.65 12.16
N PRO A 521 -0.75 2.25 13.29
CA PRO A 521 -1.22 3.58 13.70
C PRO A 521 -0.86 4.69 12.71
N GLY A 522 0.38 4.66 12.21
CA GLY A 522 0.99 5.72 11.42
C GLY A 522 2.20 6.35 12.13
N GLY A 523 3.11 6.94 11.35
CA GLY A 523 4.27 7.66 11.88
C GLY A 523 5.21 6.79 12.72
N ALA A 524 5.83 7.39 13.74
CA ALA A 524 6.75 6.71 14.65
C ALA A 524 6.05 5.68 15.57
N GLU A 525 4.74 5.80 15.77
CA GLU A 525 3.94 4.87 16.61
C GLU A 525 3.83 3.47 16.00
N ASN A 526 4.22 3.30 14.73
CA ASN A 526 4.37 2.00 14.07
C ASN A 526 5.31 1.05 14.83
N GLY A 527 6.31 1.59 15.54
CA GLY A 527 7.26 0.80 16.33
C GLY A 527 7.94 -0.30 15.51
N ARG A 528 7.54 -1.56 15.76
CA ARG A 528 8.00 -2.76 15.04
C ARG A 528 6.87 -3.57 14.40
N LEU A 529 5.66 -2.99 14.29
CA LEU A 529 4.47 -3.68 13.78
C LEU A 529 4.59 -4.06 12.30
N LEU A 530 5.39 -3.31 11.54
CA LEU A 530 5.65 -3.51 10.13
C LEU A 530 6.98 -4.22 9.84
N ASP A 531 7.78 -4.54 10.87
CA ASP A 531 9.00 -5.34 10.73
C ASP A 531 8.66 -6.71 10.15
N PHE A 532 9.50 -7.20 9.24
CA PHE A 532 9.31 -8.49 8.57
C PHE A 532 10.60 -9.30 8.47
N GLU A 533 10.41 -10.61 8.52
CA GLU A 533 11.42 -11.63 8.32
C GLU A 533 11.12 -12.42 7.05
N PHE A 534 12.16 -12.93 6.40
CA PHE A 534 12.04 -13.87 5.30
C PHE A 534 12.74 -15.19 5.63
N SER A 535 12.09 -16.29 5.28
CA SER A 535 12.64 -17.63 5.39
C SER A 535 12.05 -18.51 4.29
N SER A 536 12.86 -19.40 3.71
CA SER A 536 12.44 -20.36 2.68
C SER A 536 11.65 -19.74 1.52
N GLY A 537 12.04 -18.54 1.07
CA GLY A 537 11.41 -17.82 -0.04
C GLY A 537 10.07 -17.14 0.29
N ARG A 538 9.69 -17.04 1.58
CA ARG A 538 8.43 -16.42 2.03
C ARG A 538 8.69 -15.28 3.01
N LEU A 539 7.81 -14.27 2.99
CA LEU A 539 7.79 -13.16 3.95
C LEU A 539 6.71 -13.35 5.02
N PHE A 540 7.06 -12.97 6.25
CA PHE A 540 6.17 -12.92 7.40
C PHE A 540 6.53 -11.69 8.24
N PHE A 541 5.58 -11.09 8.95
CA PHE A 541 5.93 -10.03 9.90
C PHE A 541 6.71 -10.63 11.10
N SER A 542 7.78 -9.96 11.53
CA SER A 542 8.63 -10.38 12.67
C SER A 542 7.83 -10.46 13.96
N GLN A 543 6.95 -9.48 14.18
CA GLN A 543 5.94 -9.53 15.23
C GLN A 543 4.74 -10.33 14.73
N GLN A 544 4.38 -11.40 15.46
CA GLN A 544 3.11 -12.07 15.24
C GLN A 544 1.96 -11.08 15.43
N GLN A 545 0.91 -11.25 14.62
CA GLN A 545 -0.16 -10.28 14.52
C GLN A 545 -0.96 -10.22 15.84
N PRO A 546 -1.20 -9.05 16.43
CA PRO A 546 -2.37 -8.86 17.27
C PRO A 546 -3.57 -9.09 16.34
N GLU A 547 -4.26 -10.22 16.47
CA GLU A 547 -5.38 -10.55 15.60
C GLU A 547 -6.46 -9.47 15.75
N GLN A 548 -6.78 -8.81 14.63
CA GLN A 548 -7.73 -7.71 14.59
C GLN A 548 -8.80 -8.06 13.56
N LEU A 549 -10.03 -8.26 14.03
CA LEU A 549 -11.18 -8.56 13.19
C LEU A 549 -11.48 -7.38 12.27
N VAL A 550 -11.52 -7.62 10.96
CA VAL A 550 -12.17 -6.72 10.01
C VAL A 550 -13.68 -7.05 10.04
N PRO A 551 -14.57 -6.12 10.38
CA PRO A 551 -16.01 -6.36 10.34
C PRO A 551 -16.46 -6.73 8.92
N GLY A 552 -17.27 -7.79 8.80
CA GLY A 552 -17.89 -8.17 7.53
C GLY A 552 -18.96 -7.17 7.10
N PRO A 553 -19.25 -7.04 5.78
CA PRO A 553 -20.18 -6.03 5.28
C PRO A 553 -21.63 -6.37 5.67
N GLY A 554 -22.19 -5.58 6.58
CA GLY A 554 -23.61 -5.62 6.95
C GLY A 554 -24.01 -4.38 7.76
N PRO A 555 -25.28 -3.92 7.69
CA PRO A 555 -25.71 -2.72 8.40
C PRO A 555 -25.94 -3.01 9.90
N ALA A 556 -25.03 -2.50 10.74
CA ALA A 556 -25.28 -2.35 12.17
C ALA A 556 -26.09 -1.06 12.44
N PRO A 557 -27.05 -1.06 13.39
CA PRO A 557 -27.76 0.16 13.80
C PRO A 557 -26.84 1.08 14.61
N MET A 558 -27.17 2.37 14.71
CA MET A 558 -26.27 3.40 15.19
C MET A 558 -26.25 3.54 16.73
N PRO A 559 -25.17 4.09 17.31
CA PRO A 559 -25.06 4.29 18.76
C PRO A 559 -26.16 5.17 19.40
N SER A 560 -26.84 5.99 18.61
CA SER A 560 -27.99 6.81 19.02
C SER A 560 -29.24 6.01 19.38
N ASP A 561 -29.33 4.75 18.94
CA ASP A 561 -30.62 4.07 18.79
C ASP A 561 -31.05 3.30 20.05
N PHE A 562 -30.19 3.17 21.07
CA PHE A 562 -30.44 2.37 22.28
C PHE A 562 -29.84 2.98 23.56
N GLN A 563 -30.60 2.96 24.67
CA GLN A 563 -30.19 3.45 25.98
C GLN A 563 -29.31 2.45 26.77
N VAL A 564 -28.32 2.98 27.49
CA VAL A 564 -27.50 2.25 28.48
C VAL A 564 -28.24 2.17 29.82
N LEU A 565 -28.45 0.95 30.33
CA LEU A 565 -29.09 0.71 31.62
C LEU A 565 -28.05 0.56 32.74
N ARG A 566 -28.00 1.52 33.67
CA ARG A 566 -27.20 1.45 34.90
C ARG A 566 -27.96 0.68 35.99
N ALA A 567 -27.99 -0.65 35.88
CA ALA A 567 -28.59 -1.54 36.87
C ALA A 567 -27.53 -2.38 37.60
N LYS A 568 -27.95 -3.05 38.69
CA LYS A 568 -27.23 -4.19 39.28
C LYS A 568 -28.01 -5.46 39.00
N TYR A 569 -27.33 -6.61 38.95
CA TYR A 569 -27.96 -7.93 38.90
C TYR A 569 -27.34 -8.83 39.97
N ARG A 570 -28.15 -9.27 40.95
CA ARG A 570 -27.70 -10.06 42.13
C ARG A 570 -26.49 -9.41 42.84
N GLU A 571 -26.62 -8.14 43.20
CA GLU A 571 -25.57 -7.25 43.74
C GLU A 571 -24.30 -7.06 42.89
N SER A 572 -24.15 -7.75 41.77
CA SER A 572 -23.04 -7.58 40.84
C SER A 572 -23.32 -6.44 39.85
N PRO A 573 -22.28 -5.71 39.38
CA PRO A 573 -22.47 -4.69 38.34
C PRO A 573 -23.01 -5.32 37.06
N LEU A 574 -24.17 -4.87 36.58
CA LEU A 574 -24.62 -5.18 35.23
C LEU A 574 -23.81 -4.29 34.27
N VAL A 575 -23.00 -4.91 33.42
CA VAL A 575 -22.26 -4.21 32.37
C VAL A 575 -23.10 -4.25 31.09
N SER A 576 -23.76 -3.13 30.77
CA SER A 576 -24.29 -2.89 29.42
C SER A 576 -23.31 -1.98 28.66
N ALA A 577 -22.84 -2.46 27.52
CA ALA A 577 -21.84 -1.79 26.67
C ALA A 577 -22.03 -2.28 25.22
N TRP A 578 -21.33 -1.68 24.26
CA TRP A 578 -21.29 -2.21 22.88
C TRP A 578 -20.75 -3.63 22.87
N SER A 579 -21.15 -4.48 21.91
CA SER A 579 -20.74 -5.89 21.89
C SER A 579 -19.21 -6.05 21.97
N GLU A 580 -18.45 -5.20 21.26
CA GLU A 580 -16.99 -5.20 21.28
C GLU A 580 -16.42 -4.75 22.63
N GLU A 581 -16.96 -3.70 23.24
CA GLU A 581 -16.56 -3.24 24.58
C GLU A 581 -16.90 -4.27 25.67
N LEU A 582 -18.06 -4.93 25.57
CA LEU A 582 -18.50 -5.97 26.48
C LEU A 582 -17.60 -7.21 26.38
N ILE A 583 -17.26 -7.62 25.16
CA ILE A 583 -16.33 -8.73 24.88
C ILE A 583 -14.92 -8.39 25.35
N SER A 584 -14.40 -7.20 25.01
CA SER A 584 -13.08 -6.73 25.44
C SER A 584 -12.99 -6.65 26.96
N LYS A 585 -13.98 -6.04 27.62
CA LYS A 585 -14.05 -5.98 29.08
C LYS A 585 -14.13 -7.38 29.70
N LEU A 586 -14.96 -8.27 29.17
CA LEU A 586 -15.10 -9.63 29.69
C LEU A 586 -13.82 -10.45 29.49
N ALA A 587 -13.13 -10.33 28.36
CA ALA A 587 -11.84 -10.98 28.13
C ALA A 587 -10.79 -10.50 29.16
N ASN A 588 -10.65 -9.19 29.36
CA ASN A 588 -9.77 -8.60 30.37
C ASN A 588 -10.13 -9.06 31.80
N ASP A 589 -11.43 -9.15 32.12
CA ASP A 589 -11.94 -9.64 33.40
C ASP A 589 -11.62 -11.13 33.63
N ILE A 590 -11.62 -11.97 32.57
CA ILE A 590 -11.25 -13.39 32.62
C ILE A 590 -9.73 -13.53 32.73
N GLU A 591 -8.95 -12.84 31.91
CA GLU A 591 -7.48 -12.85 31.97
C GLU A 591 -6.96 -12.42 33.35
N ALA A 592 -7.47 -11.31 33.88
CA ALA A 592 -7.10 -10.86 35.22
C ALA A 592 -7.48 -11.88 36.31
N THR A 593 -8.53 -12.67 36.09
CA THR A 593 -8.92 -13.76 37.00
C THR A 593 -8.00 -14.97 36.85
N ALA A 594 -7.64 -15.34 35.61
CA ALA A 594 -6.69 -16.39 35.30
C ALA A 594 -5.31 -16.13 35.91
N VAL A 595 -4.76 -14.93 35.72
CA VAL A 595 -3.48 -14.50 36.29
C VAL A 595 -3.51 -14.55 37.83
N ARG A 596 -4.61 -14.13 38.46
CA ARG A 596 -4.76 -14.23 39.93
C ARG A 596 -4.85 -15.68 40.42
N ALA A 597 -5.59 -16.54 39.72
CA ALA A 597 -5.75 -17.95 40.08
C ALA A 597 -4.42 -18.71 39.94
N VAL A 598 -3.75 -18.60 38.78
CA VAL A 598 -2.45 -19.25 38.54
C VAL A 598 -1.39 -18.78 39.52
N ARG A 599 -1.32 -17.47 39.84
CA ARG A 599 -0.37 -16.96 40.86
C ARG A 599 -0.62 -17.50 42.27
N ARG A 600 -1.87 -17.86 42.61
CA ARG A 600 -2.27 -18.27 43.98
C ARG A 600 -2.34 -19.79 44.16
N PHE A 601 -2.72 -20.52 43.11
CA PHE A 601 -3.04 -21.95 43.14
C PHE A 601 -2.24 -22.77 42.11
N GLY A 602 -1.41 -22.14 41.27
CA GLY A 602 -0.62 -22.79 40.22
C GLY A 602 -1.40 -23.21 38.97
N GLN A 603 -2.74 -23.13 39.02
CA GLN A 603 -3.68 -23.54 37.98
C GLN A 603 -4.88 -22.58 37.94
N PHE A 604 -5.65 -22.61 36.85
CA PHE A 604 -6.91 -21.87 36.68
C PHE A 604 -7.94 -22.75 35.97
N HIS A 605 -9.08 -23.02 36.60
CA HIS A 605 -10.14 -23.84 36.00
C HIS A 605 -11.26 -22.96 35.44
N LEU A 606 -11.34 -22.91 34.11
CA LEU A 606 -12.28 -22.12 33.33
C LEU A 606 -13.30 -23.04 32.65
N ALA A 607 -14.56 -22.91 33.01
CA ALA A 607 -15.66 -23.63 32.35
C ALA A 607 -16.38 -22.72 31.33
N LEU A 608 -16.56 -23.20 30.11
CA LEU A 608 -17.11 -22.46 28.98
C LEU A 608 -18.39 -23.14 28.44
N SER A 609 -19.49 -22.40 28.39
CA SER A 609 -20.68 -22.78 27.60
C SER A 609 -20.45 -22.51 26.11
N GLY A 610 -21.12 -23.25 25.24
CA GLY A 610 -20.97 -23.12 23.79
C GLY A 610 -22.04 -22.25 23.11
N GLY A 611 -22.36 -22.61 21.86
CA GLY A 611 -23.22 -21.81 20.98
C GLY A 611 -22.56 -20.56 20.40
N SER A 612 -23.35 -19.71 19.73
CA SER A 612 -22.84 -18.60 18.91
C SER A 612 -22.44 -17.34 19.69
N SER A 613 -22.99 -17.10 20.88
CA SER A 613 -22.67 -15.90 21.68
C SER A 613 -21.22 -15.83 22.18
N PRO A 614 -20.60 -16.91 22.72
CA PRO A 614 -19.22 -16.84 23.19
C PRO A 614 -18.17 -16.85 22.07
N VAL A 615 -18.52 -17.04 20.79
CA VAL A 615 -17.55 -17.11 19.68
C VAL A 615 -16.66 -15.87 19.59
N ALA A 616 -17.24 -14.67 19.69
CA ALA A 616 -16.47 -13.43 19.71
C ALA A 616 -15.54 -13.31 20.93
N LEU A 617 -15.93 -13.91 22.06
CA LEU A 617 -15.09 -13.95 23.26
C LEU A 617 -13.96 -14.98 23.13
N PHE A 618 -14.22 -16.13 22.52
CA PHE A 618 -13.21 -17.14 22.23
C PHE A 618 -12.14 -16.58 21.29
N GLN A 619 -12.55 -15.86 20.25
CA GLN A 619 -11.66 -15.10 19.37
C GLN A 619 -10.86 -14.05 20.17
N GLN A 620 -11.52 -13.22 21.00
CA GLN A 620 -10.82 -12.22 21.84
C GLN A 620 -9.86 -12.83 22.88
N LEU A 621 -10.16 -14.01 23.42
CA LEU A 621 -9.27 -14.74 24.32
C LEU A 621 -8.10 -15.38 23.55
N ALA A 622 -8.31 -15.80 22.30
CA ALA A 622 -7.26 -16.30 21.44
C ALA A 622 -6.23 -15.19 21.12
N THR A 623 -6.67 -13.94 20.91
CA THR A 623 -5.75 -12.81 20.66
C THR A 623 -4.85 -12.51 21.87
N ALA A 624 -5.30 -12.84 23.09
CA ALA A 624 -4.57 -12.65 24.35
C ALA A 624 -3.49 -13.73 24.65
N HIS A 625 -3.02 -14.49 23.65
CA HIS A 625 -2.14 -15.66 23.84
C HIS A 625 -0.91 -15.41 24.73
N TYR A 626 -0.32 -14.21 24.72
CA TYR A 626 0.89 -13.89 25.49
C TYR A 626 0.65 -13.40 26.93
N GLY A 627 -0.53 -12.84 27.24
CA GLY A 627 -0.88 -12.37 28.59
C GLY A 627 -1.61 -13.43 29.43
N PHE A 628 -2.42 -14.24 28.76
CA PHE A 628 -3.22 -15.28 29.38
C PHE A 628 -2.39 -16.54 29.74
N PRO A 629 -2.48 -17.08 30.97
CA PRO A 629 -1.65 -18.19 31.42
C PRO A 629 -2.16 -19.56 30.93
N TRP A 630 -2.22 -19.76 29.61
CA TRP A 630 -2.77 -20.97 28.96
C TRP A 630 -2.11 -22.28 29.39
N ALA A 631 -0.79 -22.27 29.63
CA ALA A 631 -0.05 -23.45 30.11
C ALA A 631 -0.52 -23.97 31.49
N HIS A 632 -1.20 -23.12 32.26
CA HIS A 632 -1.74 -23.41 33.60
C HIS A 632 -3.28 -23.36 33.64
N THR A 633 -3.92 -23.18 32.48
CA THR A 633 -5.38 -23.11 32.38
C THR A 633 -5.94 -24.47 32.02
N HIS A 634 -6.92 -24.94 32.80
CA HIS A 634 -7.77 -26.09 32.47
C HIS A 634 -9.08 -25.59 31.86
N LEU A 635 -9.43 -26.09 30.68
CA LEU A 635 -10.62 -25.74 29.93
C LEU A 635 -11.65 -26.85 30.00
N TRP A 636 -12.84 -26.51 30.49
CA TRP A 636 -13.96 -27.43 30.69
C TRP A 636 -15.15 -26.95 29.86
N LEU A 637 -15.90 -27.86 29.27
CA LEU A 637 -17.22 -27.53 28.74
C LEU A 637 -18.26 -27.47 29.86
N VAL A 638 -19.13 -26.45 29.81
CA VAL A 638 -20.30 -26.31 30.69
C VAL A 638 -21.46 -27.15 30.17
N ASP A 639 -21.60 -27.28 28.86
CA ASP A 639 -22.62 -28.07 28.20
C ASP A 639 -22.15 -28.57 26.84
N GLU A 640 -22.71 -29.68 26.37
CA GLU A 640 -22.41 -30.28 25.07
C GLU A 640 -23.63 -31.01 24.50
N ARG A 641 -23.81 -30.94 23.19
CA ARG A 641 -24.86 -31.68 22.46
C ARG A 641 -24.44 -33.13 22.28
N CYS A 642 -25.40 -34.06 22.31
CA CYS A 642 -25.12 -35.48 22.09
C CYS A 642 -24.91 -35.79 20.60
N VAL A 643 -23.81 -35.27 20.04
CA VAL A 643 -23.30 -35.45 18.68
C VAL A 643 -21.80 -35.78 18.74
N PRO A 644 -21.16 -36.29 17.67
CA PRO A 644 -19.72 -36.48 17.65
C PRO A 644 -18.94 -35.18 17.90
N LEU A 645 -17.79 -35.24 18.57
CA LEU A 645 -16.95 -34.05 18.87
C LEU A 645 -16.36 -33.35 17.62
N SER A 646 -16.50 -33.96 16.43
CA SER A 646 -16.14 -33.41 15.13
C SER A 646 -17.33 -32.78 14.38
N ASP A 647 -18.54 -32.90 14.93
CA ASP A 647 -19.77 -32.41 14.32
C ASP A 647 -19.87 -30.87 14.42
N PRO A 648 -20.31 -30.15 13.37
CA PRO A 648 -20.48 -28.69 13.42
C PRO A 648 -21.41 -28.17 14.53
N GLU A 649 -22.29 -29.01 15.08
CA GLU A 649 -23.14 -28.63 16.21
C GLU A 649 -22.46 -28.78 17.59
N SER A 650 -21.32 -29.48 17.68
CA SER A 650 -20.62 -29.71 18.96
C SER A 650 -20.05 -28.40 19.53
N ASN A 651 -20.30 -28.16 20.80
CA ASN A 651 -19.70 -27.06 21.57
C ASN A 651 -18.18 -27.24 21.68
N PHE A 652 -17.67 -28.47 21.75
CA PHE A 652 -16.24 -28.77 21.63
C PHE A 652 -15.68 -28.42 20.25
N GLN A 653 -16.39 -28.75 19.17
CA GLN A 653 -15.97 -28.38 17.81
C GLN A 653 -15.88 -26.86 17.67
N GLY A 654 -16.87 -26.12 18.18
CA GLY A 654 -16.85 -24.66 18.20
C GLY A 654 -15.71 -24.08 19.05
N LEU A 655 -15.44 -24.67 20.22
CA LEU A 655 -14.30 -24.30 21.07
C LEU A 655 -12.95 -24.61 20.38
N GLN A 656 -12.87 -25.73 19.64
CA GLN A 656 -11.70 -26.12 18.87
C GLN A 656 -11.45 -25.15 17.71
N ALA A 657 -12.50 -24.79 16.96
CA ALA A 657 -12.45 -23.91 15.79
C ALA A 657 -12.22 -22.42 16.14
N HIS A 658 -12.59 -21.98 17.36
CA HIS A 658 -12.53 -20.57 17.76
C HIS A 658 -11.59 -20.26 18.92
N LEU A 659 -11.05 -21.26 19.61
CA LEU A 659 -10.03 -21.07 20.65
C LEU A 659 -8.86 -22.08 20.54
N LEU A 660 -9.11 -23.38 20.66
CA LEU A 660 -8.02 -24.36 20.91
C LEU A 660 -7.05 -24.54 19.73
N GLN A 661 -7.47 -24.26 18.49
CA GLN A 661 -6.53 -24.26 17.35
C GLN A 661 -5.60 -23.02 17.32
N HIS A 662 -5.91 -21.99 18.12
CA HIS A 662 -5.20 -20.70 18.14
C HIS A 662 -4.35 -20.49 19.41
N VAL A 663 -4.66 -21.18 20.51
CA VAL A 663 -3.92 -21.07 21.79
C VAL A 663 -3.26 -22.39 22.22
N ARG A 664 -2.09 -22.29 22.86
CA ARG A 664 -1.36 -23.45 23.38
C ARG A 664 -1.82 -23.82 24.79
N VAL A 665 -2.88 -24.61 24.89
CA VAL A 665 -3.28 -25.31 26.11
C VAL A 665 -2.71 -26.74 26.08
N PRO A 666 -2.09 -27.25 27.16
CA PRO A 666 -1.61 -28.63 27.21
C PRO A 666 -2.80 -29.61 27.00
N TYR A 667 -2.60 -30.68 26.23
CA TYR A 667 -3.71 -31.60 25.89
C TYR A 667 -4.42 -32.18 27.14
N TYR A 668 -3.68 -32.46 28.21
CA TYR A 668 -4.20 -32.95 29.48
C TYR A 668 -4.96 -31.89 30.33
N ASN A 669 -5.00 -30.64 29.86
CA ASN A 669 -5.78 -29.55 30.45
C ASN A 669 -7.08 -29.26 29.66
N ILE A 670 -7.38 -30.03 28.59
CA ILE A 670 -8.57 -29.86 27.76
C ILE A 670 -9.55 -30.97 28.11
N HIS A 671 -10.69 -30.60 28.69
CA HIS A 671 -11.68 -31.52 29.24
C HIS A 671 -13.00 -31.45 28.43
N PRO A 672 -13.10 -32.17 27.29
CA PRO A 672 -14.37 -32.30 26.57
C PRO A 672 -15.37 -33.13 27.37
N MET A 673 -16.66 -32.83 27.22
CA MET A 673 -17.70 -33.70 27.75
C MET A 673 -17.71 -35.03 26.98
N PRO A 674 -17.71 -36.21 27.66
CA PRO A 674 -17.69 -37.52 27.02
C PRO A 674 -19.10 -37.90 26.51
N VAL A 675 -19.58 -37.18 25.50
CA VAL A 675 -20.89 -37.38 24.88
C VAL A 675 -20.91 -38.50 23.83
N HIS A 676 -19.74 -38.93 23.35
CA HIS A 676 -19.59 -40.01 22.37
C HIS A 676 -18.64 -41.08 22.93
N LEU A 677 -19.22 -42.17 23.45
CA LEU A 677 -18.50 -43.30 24.05
C LEU A 677 -18.99 -44.60 23.42
N GLN A 678 -18.11 -45.59 23.24
CA GLN A 678 -18.47 -46.91 22.68
C GLN A 678 -19.27 -46.86 21.36
N GLN A 679 -19.03 -45.84 20.52
CA GLN A 679 -19.79 -45.53 19.28
C GLN A 679 -21.28 -45.15 19.50
N ARG A 680 -21.65 -44.73 20.71
CA ARG A 680 -22.99 -44.31 21.11
C ARG A 680 -22.99 -42.87 21.64
N LEU A 681 -24.11 -42.17 21.42
CA LEU A 681 -24.26 -40.76 21.81
C LEU A 681 -25.07 -40.64 23.11
N CYS A 682 -24.39 -40.24 24.20
CA CYS A 682 -24.93 -40.05 25.54
C CYS A 682 -25.75 -41.24 26.09
N ALA A 683 -25.42 -42.50 25.75
CA ALA A 683 -26.12 -43.62 26.38
C ALA A 683 -25.83 -43.63 27.88
N GLU A 684 -26.86 -43.82 28.71
CA GLU A 684 -26.72 -43.74 30.18
C GLU A 684 -25.85 -44.90 30.72
N GLU A 685 -25.87 -46.03 30.02
CA GLU A 685 -24.99 -47.19 30.23
C GLU A 685 -23.49 -46.86 30.11
N ASP A 686 -23.11 -45.87 29.28
CA ASP A 686 -21.72 -45.45 29.10
C ASP A 686 -21.22 -44.56 30.25
N GLN A 687 -22.11 -44.14 31.17
CA GLN A 687 -21.80 -43.36 32.36
C GLN A 687 -21.02 -42.05 32.10
N GLY A 688 -21.17 -41.45 30.91
CA GLY A 688 -20.40 -40.27 30.50
C GLY A 688 -20.50 -39.09 31.49
N ALA A 689 -21.69 -38.80 31.99
CA ALA A 689 -21.89 -37.74 32.99
C ALA A 689 -21.14 -38.06 34.31
N GLN A 690 -21.14 -39.32 34.75
CA GLN A 690 -20.44 -39.77 35.96
C GLN A 690 -18.91 -39.87 35.76
N ILE A 691 -18.43 -40.06 34.53
CA ILE A 691 -17.01 -39.96 34.18
C ILE A 691 -16.55 -38.49 34.33
N TYR A 692 -17.25 -37.56 33.68
CA TYR A 692 -16.92 -36.13 33.73
C TYR A 692 -17.06 -35.55 35.15
N ALA A 693 -18.09 -35.96 35.90
CA ALA A 693 -18.26 -35.59 37.31
C ALA A 693 -17.08 -36.08 38.20
N ARG A 694 -16.55 -37.28 37.95
CA ARG A 694 -15.37 -37.80 38.67
C ARG A 694 -14.10 -37.04 38.31
N GLU A 695 -13.92 -36.69 37.03
CA GLU A 695 -12.78 -35.89 36.57
C GLU A 695 -12.79 -34.48 37.19
N ILE A 696 -13.95 -33.81 37.20
CA ILE A 696 -14.15 -32.52 37.91
C ILE A 696 -13.85 -32.68 39.40
N SER A 697 -14.32 -33.75 40.05
CA SER A 697 -14.08 -33.99 41.48
C SER A 697 -12.61 -34.26 41.81
N ALA A 698 -11.84 -34.82 40.87
CA ALA A 698 -10.43 -35.15 41.04
C ALA A 698 -9.50 -33.96 40.75
N LEU A 699 -9.83 -33.12 39.75
CA LEU A 699 -8.97 -32.03 39.28
C LEU A 699 -9.38 -30.64 39.79
N VAL A 700 -10.67 -30.40 40.05
CA VAL A 700 -11.17 -29.09 40.49
C VAL A 700 -11.41 -29.12 42.00
N ALA A 701 -10.57 -28.41 42.77
CA ALA A 701 -10.65 -28.38 44.23
C ALA A 701 -12.06 -27.99 44.73
N ASN A 702 -12.65 -28.82 45.61
CA ASN A 702 -14.03 -28.69 46.11
C ASN A 702 -15.13 -28.61 45.03
N SER A 703 -14.83 -29.03 43.79
CA SER A 703 -15.67 -28.81 42.61
C SER A 703 -16.04 -27.34 42.42
N SER A 704 -15.11 -26.42 42.72
CA SER A 704 -15.31 -24.97 42.64
C SER A 704 -14.43 -24.36 41.55
N PHE A 705 -15.00 -24.17 40.36
CA PHE A 705 -14.33 -23.51 39.24
C PHE A 705 -13.92 -22.08 39.59
N ASP A 706 -12.78 -21.61 39.06
CA ASP A 706 -12.35 -20.24 39.24
C ASP A 706 -13.22 -19.25 38.46
N LEU A 707 -13.66 -19.66 37.27
CA LEU A 707 -14.63 -18.91 36.46
C LEU A 707 -15.52 -19.85 35.64
N VAL A 708 -16.83 -19.61 35.67
CA VAL A 708 -17.80 -20.23 34.75
C VAL A 708 -18.37 -19.14 33.83
N LEU A 709 -18.26 -19.36 32.52
CA LEU A 709 -18.87 -18.53 31.48
C LEU A 709 -20.14 -19.21 30.96
N LEU A 710 -21.25 -18.50 31.06
CA LEU A 710 -22.57 -18.94 30.63
C LEU A 710 -23.05 -18.12 29.42
N GLY A 711 -23.63 -18.80 28.44
CA GLY A 711 -24.49 -18.19 27.42
C GLY A 711 -25.97 -18.25 27.83
N MET A 712 -26.82 -17.54 27.09
CA MET A 712 -28.29 -17.62 27.22
C MET A 712 -28.94 -17.95 25.87
N GLY A 713 -29.94 -18.82 25.83
CA GLY A 713 -30.81 -19.09 24.67
C GLY A 713 -31.81 -17.97 24.42
N ALA A 714 -32.49 -17.99 23.26
CA ALA A 714 -33.61 -17.04 23.00
C ALA A 714 -34.86 -17.38 23.84
N ASP A 715 -34.98 -18.64 24.22
CA ASP A 715 -35.89 -19.26 25.19
C ASP A 715 -35.40 -19.17 26.65
N GLY A 716 -34.29 -18.45 26.92
CA GLY A 716 -33.80 -18.18 28.27
C GLY A 716 -33.02 -19.31 28.93
N HIS A 717 -32.84 -20.46 28.27
CA HIS A 717 -31.99 -21.54 28.81
C HIS A 717 -30.53 -21.11 28.98
N THR A 718 -29.81 -21.71 29.91
CA THR A 718 -28.37 -21.51 30.10
C THR A 718 -27.71 -22.82 30.48
N ALA A 719 -26.46 -23.07 30.06
CA ALA A 719 -25.79 -24.37 30.25
C ALA A 719 -26.61 -25.58 29.74
N SER A 720 -27.51 -25.40 28.77
CA SER A 720 -28.52 -26.43 28.39
C SER A 720 -29.43 -26.91 29.54
N LEU A 721 -29.63 -26.08 30.57
CA LEU A 721 -30.69 -26.17 31.58
C LEU A 721 -31.89 -25.30 31.11
N PHE A 722 -33.03 -25.94 30.86
CA PHE A 722 -34.21 -25.30 30.24
C PHE A 722 -35.24 -24.87 31.30
N PRO A 723 -35.86 -23.67 31.22
CA PRO A 723 -36.76 -23.15 32.25
C PRO A 723 -37.97 -24.03 32.62
N GLN A 724 -38.39 -24.91 31.70
CA GLN A 724 -39.52 -25.84 31.90
C GLN A 724 -39.10 -27.26 32.29
N SER A 725 -37.80 -27.50 32.55
CA SER A 725 -37.26 -28.80 32.95
C SER A 725 -36.70 -28.74 34.38
N PRO A 726 -37.09 -29.64 35.31
CA PRO A 726 -36.49 -29.70 36.64
C PRO A 726 -35.07 -30.31 36.62
N THR A 727 -34.65 -30.91 35.51
CA THR A 727 -33.41 -31.68 35.43
C THR A 727 -32.18 -30.79 35.53
N GLY A 728 -31.37 -31.02 36.56
CA GLY A 728 -30.13 -30.26 36.82
C GLY A 728 -30.32 -28.94 37.57
N LEU A 729 -31.55 -28.57 37.93
CA LEU A 729 -31.80 -27.38 38.76
C LEU A 729 -31.51 -27.65 40.25
N ASP A 730 -31.84 -28.85 40.72
CA ASP A 730 -31.64 -29.32 42.10
C ASP A 730 -30.93 -30.69 42.15
N GLY A 731 -30.41 -31.06 43.33
CA GLY A 731 -29.82 -32.38 43.60
C GLY A 731 -28.29 -32.39 43.78
N GLU A 732 -27.74 -33.56 44.08
CA GLU A 732 -26.30 -33.74 44.39
C GLU A 732 -25.43 -34.04 43.14
N GLN A 733 -26.05 -34.36 42.00
CA GLN A 733 -25.33 -34.69 40.78
C GLN A 733 -24.61 -33.46 40.21
N LEU A 734 -23.31 -33.59 39.95
CA LEU A 734 -22.47 -32.51 39.40
C LEU A 734 -22.71 -32.28 37.90
N VAL A 735 -23.02 -33.34 37.16
CA VAL A 735 -23.22 -33.36 35.72
C VAL A 735 -24.48 -34.18 35.44
N VAL A 736 -25.35 -33.68 34.56
CA VAL A 736 -26.64 -34.29 34.21
C VAL A 736 -26.79 -34.42 32.69
N LEU A 737 -27.71 -35.29 32.26
CA LEU A 737 -28.22 -35.30 30.89
C LEU A 737 -29.54 -34.52 30.86
N THR A 738 -29.69 -33.61 29.91
CA THR A 738 -30.90 -32.80 29.73
C THR A 738 -31.53 -33.05 28.35
N THR A 739 -32.82 -32.70 28.24
CA THR A 739 -33.58 -32.78 26.99
C THR A 739 -33.95 -31.37 26.53
N SER A 740 -33.48 -31.00 25.36
CA SER A 740 -33.78 -29.74 24.67
C SER A 740 -35.07 -29.87 23.84
N PRO A 741 -35.92 -28.83 23.77
CA PRO A 741 -37.07 -28.79 22.87
C PRO A 741 -36.68 -28.74 21.39
N SER A 742 -35.42 -28.44 21.06
CA SER A 742 -34.88 -28.43 19.70
C SER A 742 -33.86 -29.55 19.47
N GLN A 743 -33.71 -29.98 18.22
CA GLN A 743 -32.63 -30.90 17.86
C GLN A 743 -31.26 -30.20 17.95
N PRO A 744 -30.19 -30.92 18.31
CA PRO A 744 -30.15 -32.25 18.93
C PRO A 744 -30.78 -32.26 20.33
N HIS A 745 -31.71 -33.18 20.55
CA HIS A 745 -32.56 -33.18 21.74
C HIS A 745 -31.80 -33.54 23.03
N ARG A 746 -30.92 -34.55 23.02
CA ARG A 746 -30.16 -34.92 24.22
C ARG A 746 -28.91 -34.06 24.33
N ARG A 747 -28.61 -33.59 25.54
CA ARG A 747 -27.42 -32.79 25.87
C ARG A 747 -26.83 -33.23 27.21
N MET A 748 -25.54 -33.00 27.41
CA MET A 748 -24.87 -33.11 28.71
C MET A 748 -24.63 -31.71 29.27
N SER A 749 -24.75 -31.54 30.58
CA SER A 749 -24.78 -30.23 31.25
C SER A 749 -24.15 -30.31 32.64
N LEU A 750 -23.40 -29.29 33.04
CA LEU A 750 -23.11 -29.05 34.47
C LEU A 750 -24.43 -28.68 35.18
N SER A 751 -24.62 -29.17 36.41
CA SER A 751 -25.82 -28.83 37.18
C SER A 751 -25.76 -27.42 37.77
N LEU A 752 -26.92 -26.80 38.02
CA LEU A 752 -27.01 -25.49 38.66
C LEU A 752 -26.36 -25.45 40.05
N PRO A 753 -26.47 -26.49 40.91
CA PRO A 753 -25.70 -26.57 42.15
C PRO A 753 -24.18 -26.56 41.95
N LEU A 754 -23.64 -27.12 40.87
CA LEU A 754 -22.21 -27.05 40.55
C LEU A 754 -21.82 -25.66 40.02
N ILE A 755 -22.60 -25.10 39.10
CA ILE A 755 -22.37 -23.74 38.55
C ILE A 755 -22.32 -22.70 39.68
N ASN A 756 -23.22 -22.79 40.66
CA ASN A 756 -23.26 -21.90 41.83
C ASN A 756 -22.10 -22.10 42.83
N ARG A 757 -21.26 -23.14 42.70
CA ARG A 757 -20.02 -23.31 43.51
C ARG A 757 -18.83 -22.53 42.94
N ALA A 758 -18.94 -21.97 41.74
CA ALA A 758 -17.84 -21.26 41.10
C ALA A 758 -17.51 -19.95 41.82
N LYS A 759 -16.21 -19.59 41.87
CA LYS A 759 -15.72 -18.36 42.51
C LYS A 759 -16.17 -17.10 41.77
N LYS A 760 -16.39 -17.20 40.46
CA LYS A 760 -17.00 -16.16 39.61
C LYS A 760 -17.87 -16.83 38.54
N VAL A 761 -19.10 -16.34 38.37
CA VAL A 761 -19.95 -16.70 37.24
C VAL A 761 -20.13 -15.44 36.38
N ALA A 762 -19.92 -15.58 35.07
CA ALA A 762 -20.15 -14.53 34.09
C ALA A 762 -21.22 -15.01 33.10
N VAL A 763 -22.23 -14.18 32.84
CA VAL A 763 -23.29 -14.49 31.85
C VAL A 763 -23.13 -13.52 30.68
N LEU A 764 -22.80 -14.04 29.51
CA LEU A 764 -22.65 -13.26 28.28
C LEU A 764 -23.94 -13.39 27.45
N VAL A 765 -24.69 -12.30 27.34
CA VAL A 765 -25.93 -12.25 26.55
C VAL A 765 -25.79 -11.24 25.42
N MET A 766 -25.89 -11.71 24.19
CA MET A 766 -25.81 -10.90 22.97
C MET A 766 -26.81 -11.38 21.92
N GLY A 767 -27.33 -10.44 21.13
CA GLY A 767 -28.25 -10.68 20.00
C GLY A 767 -29.69 -10.22 20.25
N ARG A 768 -30.32 -9.63 19.21
CA ARG A 768 -31.64 -8.96 19.32
C ARG A 768 -32.75 -9.86 19.86
N MET A 769 -32.77 -11.14 19.46
CA MET A 769 -33.79 -12.11 19.89
C MET A 769 -33.77 -12.41 21.40
N LYS A 770 -32.67 -12.08 22.10
CA LYS A 770 -32.54 -12.29 23.55
C LYS A 770 -32.98 -11.07 24.36
N ARG A 771 -33.26 -9.92 23.70
CA ARG A 771 -33.56 -8.64 24.36
C ARG A 771 -34.75 -8.75 25.31
N GLU A 772 -35.84 -9.36 24.89
CA GLU A 772 -37.08 -9.45 25.68
C GLU A 772 -36.88 -10.32 26.92
N ILE A 773 -36.31 -11.51 26.77
CA ILE A 773 -36.07 -12.41 27.90
C ILE A 773 -34.96 -11.89 28.84
N THR A 774 -33.96 -11.18 28.32
CA THR A 774 -32.96 -10.48 29.12
C THR A 774 -33.56 -9.30 29.86
N ALA A 775 -34.44 -8.52 29.20
CA ALA A 775 -35.17 -7.43 29.84
C ALA A 775 -36.10 -7.96 30.94
N LEU A 776 -36.83 -9.06 30.71
CA LEU A 776 -37.65 -9.71 31.74
C LEU A 776 -36.79 -10.22 32.91
N ALA A 777 -35.66 -10.87 32.65
CA ALA A 777 -34.75 -11.35 33.69
C ALA A 777 -34.10 -10.21 34.51
N ILE A 778 -33.80 -9.08 33.87
CA ILE A 778 -33.30 -7.87 34.55
C ILE A 778 -34.42 -7.14 35.29
N LEU A 779 -35.60 -6.96 34.68
CA LEU A 779 -36.74 -6.27 35.29
C LEU A 779 -37.27 -7.03 36.51
N ASN A 780 -37.42 -8.36 36.43
CA ASN A 780 -37.78 -9.18 37.60
C ASN A 780 -36.70 -9.14 38.70
N ALA A 781 -35.42 -8.88 38.35
CA ALA A 781 -34.35 -8.69 39.32
C ALA A 781 -34.23 -7.25 39.87
N VAL A 782 -34.82 -6.27 39.17
CA VAL A 782 -34.88 -4.84 39.57
C VAL A 782 -36.16 -4.51 40.34
N GLN A 783 -37.26 -5.24 40.12
CA GLN A 783 -38.56 -5.06 40.79
C GLN A 783 -38.62 -5.48 42.27
N LEU A 784 -37.47 -5.66 42.94
CA LEU A 784 -37.36 -5.63 44.40
C LEU A 784 -37.07 -4.22 44.96
N ALA A 785 -37.03 -3.19 44.11
CA ALA A 785 -37.08 -1.78 44.50
C ALA A 785 -38.27 -1.09 43.81
N GLU A 786 -39.21 -0.57 44.60
CA GLU A 786 -40.38 0.17 44.10
C GLU A 786 -39.98 1.55 43.54
N VAL A 787 -40.29 1.83 42.27
CA VAL A 787 -40.79 3.15 41.81
C VAL A 787 -41.79 2.91 40.67
N SER A 788 -42.89 3.66 40.69
CA SER A 788 -43.99 3.58 39.72
C SER A 788 -43.67 4.23 38.37
N TRP A 789 -44.22 3.65 37.29
CA TRP A 789 -44.26 4.28 35.97
C TRP A 789 -45.69 4.75 35.66
N GLN A 790 -45.84 6.02 35.28
CA GLN A 790 -47.01 6.51 34.54
C GLN A 790 -46.59 7.00 33.14
N PRO A 791 -47.33 6.67 32.07
CA PRO A 791 -47.03 7.15 30.73
C PRO A 791 -47.81 8.44 30.39
N ALA A 792 -47.11 9.49 29.95
CA ALA A 792 -47.73 10.68 29.35
C ALA A 792 -46.82 11.34 28.30
N LEU A 793 -47.41 11.91 27.25
CA LEU A 793 -46.73 12.67 26.19
C LEU A 793 -46.61 14.17 26.58
N GLY A 794 -45.57 14.86 26.09
CA GLY A 794 -45.68 16.30 25.73
C GLY A 794 -44.66 17.30 26.29
N ILE A 795 -43.87 17.89 25.39
CA ILE A 795 -43.49 19.32 25.24
C ILE A 795 -43.11 20.18 26.49
N LEU A 796 -41.82 20.59 26.51
CA LEU A 796 -41.18 21.83 27.03
C LEU A 796 -41.20 22.25 28.53
N SER A 797 -40.08 22.91 28.90
CA SER A 797 -39.81 23.80 30.06
C SER A 797 -39.81 23.22 31.49
N GLY A 798 -38.75 23.52 32.26
CA GLY A 798 -38.72 23.44 33.74
C GLY A 798 -38.84 24.83 34.37
N PRO A 799 -38.38 25.09 35.62
CA PRO A 799 -37.83 24.19 36.65
C PRO A 799 -38.63 24.23 37.99
N ASP A 800 -38.31 23.37 38.99
CA ASP A 800 -37.93 23.78 40.38
C ASP A 800 -37.90 22.64 41.45
N GLN A 801 -36.93 22.77 42.37
CA GLN A 801 -36.90 22.49 43.83
C GLN A 801 -37.36 21.18 44.54
N ASN A 802 -36.36 20.43 45.03
CA ASN A 802 -35.92 20.31 46.45
C ASN A 802 -36.54 19.28 47.47
N THR A 803 -35.71 18.89 48.46
CA THR A 803 -35.90 17.99 49.65
C THR A 803 -36.19 16.50 49.38
N GLY A 804 -35.81 15.47 50.18
CA GLY A 804 -35.06 15.36 51.45
C GLY A 804 -35.79 14.45 52.47
N ASP A 805 -35.19 13.51 53.22
CA ASP A 805 -33.81 12.96 53.27
C ASP A 805 -33.78 11.63 54.13
N GLU A 806 -32.62 10.93 54.24
CA GLU A 806 -32.34 9.72 55.08
C GLU A 806 -33.15 8.41 54.78
N THR A 807 -32.79 7.17 55.16
CA THR A 807 -31.71 6.56 56.00
C THR A 807 -31.37 5.13 55.55
N THR A 808 -30.17 4.62 55.90
CA THR A 808 -29.73 3.22 55.66
C THR A 808 -30.12 2.25 56.79
N ARG A 809 -30.67 1.05 56.49
CA ARG A 809 -30.56 -0.15 57.36
C ARG A 809 -30.48 -1.48 56.59
N LEU A 810 -29.66 -2.40 57.11
CA LEU A 810 -29.57 -3.81 56.69
C LEU A 810 -30.67 -4.66 57.34
N MET A 811 -31.15 -5.69 56.63
CA MET A 811 -31.45 -7.02 57.19
C MET A 811 -31.55 -8.10 56.08
N SER A 812 -31.69 -9.37 56.46
CA SER A 812 -31.21 -10.53 55.68
C SER A 812 -32.23 -11.67 55.49
N LEU A 813 -32.19 -12.32 54.31
CA LEU A 813 -32.83 -13.62 53.94
C LEU A 813 -34.39 -13.60 53.83
N PRO A 814 -35.06 -14.57 53.15
CA PRO A 814 -34.58 -15.79 52.47
C PRO A 814 -35.04 -15.93 50.98
N TRP A 815 -34.93 -17.15 50.41
CA TRP A 815 -35.17 -17.52 49.01
C TRP A 815 -36.61 -18.00 48.71
N GLU A 816 -37.42 -17.16 48.06
CA GLU A 816 -38.62 -17.56 47.30
C GLU A 816 -38.82 -16.62 46.09
N SER A 817 -38.62 -17.10 44.86
CA SER A 817 -39.09 -16.43 43.62
C SER A 817 -38.81 -17.18 42.31
N VAL A 818 -37.96 -18.22 42.29
CA VAL A 818 -37.63 -18.98 41.06
C VAL A 818 -38.74 -19.98 40.69
N ARG A 819 -39.91 -19.47 40.29
CA ARG A 819 -41.01 -20.28 39.72
C ARG A 819 -41.86 -19.57 38.65
N ARG A 820 -41.33 -18.53 38.01
CA ARG A 820 -41.86 -17.92 36.78
C ARG A 820 -40.72 -17.53 35.85
#